data_AF-K0T322-F1
#
_entry.id   AF-K0T322-F1
#
_cell.length_a   1.000
_cell.length_b   1.000
_cell.length_c   1.000
_cell.angle_alpha   90.00
_cell.angle_beta   90.00
_cell.angle_gamma   90.00
#
_symmetry.space_group_name_H-M   'P 1'
#
loop_
_entity.id
_entity.type
_entity.pdbx_description
1 polymer ?
#
loop_
_entity_poly.entity_id
_entity_poly.type
_entity_poly.pdbx_seq_one_letter_code
_entity_poly.pdbx_strand_id
1 'polypeptide(L)'
;MTATPNASASANSNEYADEGAFQLANEQPLDRDNHAQGWGSAHSKAMKSGKDAKAEKYTTPEYQGKATKVFGAAKGAKTVKPTEMLDGDAAAATRGVSCAKKALAAEYLLDRYDVNMTIPGHARALAMAANGNLGIGSTTQLIPEANDASRVDDALVVDGISGDTRFPHGDLKALFTTGELNMCDNEVRGSYRSNVIKSDELVSHLTHLLPFLCSDESSQFHGDSYTGVPDGMGAYLVDDSTLRVVVQSESYGPVTRYETWPYPTNKDSGLATFTGSHVQYTDFDRLGLSNFMHHDGPASDIVKGFGQVATTYYNLAGDRVGPRNGEDATPSGAHYSNTDADGNWALVKFPKKADWNMQSLCSSHLEEKHQWGPGIGLEDDMYITNEEWITYAPGSSFVGISMHAMDLANAVDYAVGSVTVSGWEKIVELNPAHTDYVVLSLSGYNGAYNNPEGEIDGRNAEYSKPDGTDYVDPKNVCPARIYIGMKGKMEDGSDAPADDFLARNGLRYGKVYGFAIDMSESGPTGGLFRDAFHKPRHNGAKVEGKFVPIDWQWDGTVKNFRHDGAWEFQLPVPGFDDLTWWNSGSLTEPGSKTEHNSPDTREGMTAFIQGSTAGYFGHYYVNGVTEALKRAKKSRDDFPASLDSDYYVYQGENDITGQIDLGGAGLYAQDSGKCPSPVDGEQINDATYNCDRDFSVKSTFEDIDGLEVVAASEGLFVVIQEDSGNDLGERMFISSVLEHEDDGEELMYYFMAMSGGKYNTRMMAGVGIPATASSSAGGHEFSGVIDLSGMLKKEKKDSSKFSISAGDGHAKREAELEVPIEDKLIVLGLQAHNYHSGVVEAFEADRGGQVLLYKPDFTAE
;
A
#
# COMPACT_ATOMS: atom_id res chain seq x y z
N MET A 1 33.26 -52.96 28.03
CA MET A 1 33.01 -52.89 26.57
C MET A 1 31.62 -53.46 26.35
N THR A 2 30.65 -52.58 26.37
CA THR A 2 29.19 -52.80 26.45
C THR A 2 28.61 -51.59 25.74
N ALA A 3 27.52 -51.63 24.99
CA ALA A 3 26.64 -52.65 24.47
C ALA A 3 25.82 -51.94 23.38
N THR A 4 25.29 -52.66 22.41
CA THR A 4 24.20 -52.19 21.54
C THR A 4 22.95 -51.85 22.36
N PRO A 5 22.13 -50.90 21.90
CA PRO A 5 20.68 -51.09 21.90
C PRO A 5 20.07 -50.64 20.55
N ASN A 6 19.27 -51.50 19.91
CA ASN A 6 17.82 -51.68 20.05
C ASN A 6 16.98 -50.54 19.48
N ALA A 7 16.33 -50.87 18.37
CA ALA A 7 15.16 -50.20 17.83
C ALA A 7 13.94 -50.42 18.73
N SER A 8 13.13 -49.38 18.90
CA SER A 8 11.71 -49.51 19.26
C SER A 8 10.89 -48.31 18.78
N ALA A 9 9.90 -48.64 17.94
CA ALA A 9 8.54 -48.11 17.88
C ALA A 9 8.32 -46.64 17.45
N SER A 10 7.86 -46.54 16.20
CA SER A 10 6.89 -45.58 15.69
C SER A 10 5.64 -45.45 16.59
N ALA A 11 5.18 -44.22 16.78
CA ALA A 11 3.77 -43.90 17.00
C ALA A 11 3.49 -42.54 16.34
N ASN A 12 2.90 -42.61 15.14
CA ASN A 12 2.13 -41.54 14.53
C ASN A 12 0.93 -41.21 15.42
N SER A 13 0.65 -39.92 15.59
CA SER A 13 -0.66 -39.29 15.34
C SER A 13 -0.68 -37.91 16.01
N ASN A 14 -0.48 -36.86 15.22
CA ASN A 14 -1.20 -35.61 15.42
C ASN A 14 -1.71 -35.23 14.05
N GLU A 15 -2.98 -35.56 13.82
CA GLU A 15 -3.78 -35.06 12.71
C GLU A 15 -3.86 -33.54 12.85
N TYR A 16 -3.07 -32.82 12.05
CA TYR A 16 -3.47 -31.51 11.56
C TYR A 16 -3.83 -31.69 10.09
N ALA A 17 -5.00 -31.17 9.75
CA ALA A 17 -5.66 -31.35 8.48
C ALA A 17 -4.80 -30.83 7.30
N ASP A 18 -4.70 -31.69 6.29
CA ASP A 18 -4.55 -31.39 4.86
C ASP A 18 -3.45 -30.39 4.44
N GLU A 19 -2.19 -30.86 4.44
CA GLU A 19 -1.03 -30.17 3.81
C GLU A 19 -1.22 -29.93 2.30
N GLY A 20 -2.20 -30.58 1.64
CA GLY A 20 -2.51 -30.36 0.22
C GLY A 20 -3.23 -29.04 -0.09
N ALA A 21 -3.90 -28.43 0.89
CA ALA A 21 -4.59 -27.15 0.73
C ALA A 21 -3.68 -25.93 0.98
N PHE A 22 -2.53 -26.13 1.63
CA PHE A 22 -1.56 -25.07 1.93
C PHE A 22 -0.73 -24.67 0.70
N GLN A 23 -0.43 -25.62 -0.19
CA GLN A 23 0.22 -25.32 -1.45
C GLN A 23 -0.72 -24.57 -2.40
N LEU A 24 -1.98 -24.99 -2.55
CA LEU A 24 -2.93 -24.33 -3.48
C LEU A 24 -3.28 -22.87 -3.11
N ALA A 25 -3.19 -22.45 -1.85
CA ALA A 25 -3.52 -21.07 -1.46
C ALA A 25 -2.34 -20.08 -1.56
N ASN A 26 -1.10 -20.56 -1.49
CA ASN A 26 0.13 -19.77 -1.70
C ASN A 26 0.74 -19.99 -3.12
N GLU A 27 0.30 -21.03 -3.84
CA GLU A 27 0.66 -21.33 -5.23
C GLU A 27 -0.37 -20.80 -6.23
N GLN A 28 -1.37 -20.02 -5.78
CA GLN A 28 -2.21 -19.20 -6.65
C GLN A 28 -1.78 -17.73 -6.54
N PRO A 29 -0.70 -17.31 -7.23
CA PRO A 29 -0.68 -15.95 -7.74
C PRO A 29 -1.75 -15.81 -8.83
N LEU A 30 -2.23 -14.58 -8.92
CA LEU A 30 -2.89 -13.93 -10.05
C LEU A 30 -2.83 -14.71 -11.37
N ASP A 31 -4.02 -15.02 -11.91
CA ASP A 31 -4.23 -15.72 -13.18
C ASP A 31 -3.37 -15.13 -14.31
N ARG A 32 -2.28 -15.83 -14.67
CA ARG A 32 -1.24 -15.42 -15.64
C ARG A 32 -1.31 -16.16 -16.99
N ASP A 33 -2.39 -16.86 -17.33
CA ASP A 33 -2.47 -17.58 -18.61
C ASP A 33 -3.65 -17.12 -19.49
N ASN A 34 -3.43 -16.13 -20.35
CA ASN A 34 -4.18 -16.02 -21.61
C ASN A 34 -3.34 -15.46 -22.78
N HIS A 35 -2.20 -16.10 -23.06
CA HIS A 35 -1.55 -16.02 -24.38
C HIS A 35 -2.01 -17.17 -25.29
N ALA A 36 -3.16 -16.93 -25.93
CA ALA A 36 -3.73 -17.52 -27.17
C ALA A 36 -3.27 -18.91 -27.68
N GLN A 37 -4.20 -19.88 -27.71
CA GLN A 37 -4.49 -20.70 -28.91
C GLN A 37 -6.00 -20.99 -28.97
N GLY A 38 -6.70 -20.39 -29.93
CA GLY A 38 -8.13 -20.64 -30.12
C GLY A 38 -8.42 -22.11 -30.39
N TRP A 39 -9.63 -22.58 -30.09
CA TRP A 39 -10.35 -23.68 -30.75
C TRP A 39 -11.85 -23.58 -30.44
N GLY A 40 -12.65 -23.49 -31.51
CA GLY A 40 -13.82 -24.36 -31.73
C GLY A 40 -15.00 -24.31 -30.75
N SER A 41 -16.10 -23.77 -31.26
CA SER A 41 -17.46 -23.90 -30.75
C SER A 41 -17.95 -25.34 -30.46
N ALA A 42 -19.01 -25.39 -29.64
CA ALA A 42 -20.01 -26.46 -29.44
C ALA A 42 -19.79 -27.44 -28.27
N HIS A 43 -20.58 -27.30 -27.21
CA HIS A 43 -21.83 -28.06 -27.09
C HIS A 43 -22.60 -27.73 -25.79
N SER A 44 -23.76 -27.11 -25.96
CA SER A 44 -24.85 -27.08 -24.99
C SER A 44 -25.33 -28.49 -24.65
N LYS A 45 -25.40 -28.86 -23.37
CA LYS A 45 -26.37 -29.84 -22.86
C LYS A 45 -26.83 -29.51 -21.43
N ALA A 46 -27.98 -28.84 -21.40
CA ALA A 46 -29.11 -29.00 -20.48
C ALA A 46 -28.94 -29.89 -19.24
N MET A 47 -29.22 -29.31 -18.07
CA MET A 47 -30.12 -29.94 -17.11
C MET A 47 -31.17 -28.94 -16.60
N LYS A 48 -32.42 -29.36 -16.73
CA LYS A 48 -33.63 -28.66 -16.32
C LYS A 48 -33.98 -28.98 -14.87
N SER A 49 -34.41 -27.94 -14.17
CA SER A 49 -35.54 -27.86 -13.23
C SER A 49 -35.72 -28.94 -12.15
N GLY A 50 -35.70 -28.48 -10.90
CA GLY A 50 -36.39 -29.11 -9.77
C GLY A 50 -37.00 -28.03 -8.89
N LYS A 51 -38.32 -27.81 -9.02
CA LYS A 51 -39.14 -27.00 -8.12
C LYS A 51 -39.42 -27.73 -6.80
N ASP A 52 -39.82 -26.93 -5.82
CA ASP A 52 -40.64 -27.25 -4.64
C ASP A 52 -39.92 -27.57 -3.33
N ALA A 53 -39.89 -26.59 -2.42
CA ALA A 53 -40.28 -26.79 -1.02
C ALA A 53 -40.78 -25.48 -0.39
N LYS A 54 -42.04 -25.47 0.02
CA LYS A 54 -42.70 -24.39 0.76
C LYS A 54 -42.42 -24.51 2.26
N ALA A 55 -42.16 -23.36 2.86
CA ALA A 55 -42.66 -22.85 4.15
C ALA A 55 -42.99 -23.84 5.29
N GLU A 56 -42.29 -23.67 6.41
CA GLU A 56 -42.92 -23.75 7.73
C GLU A 56 -42.58 -22.52 8.57
N LYS A 57 -43.66 -21.85 9.00
CA LYS A 57 -43.68 -20.72 9.92
C LYS A 57 -43.34 -21.20 11.33
N TYR A 58 -42.44 -20.53 12.01
CA TYR A 58 -42.47 -20.43 13.47
C TYR A 58 -42.84 -19.00 13.85
N THR A 59 -43.92 -18.89 14.62
CA THR A 59 -44.43 -17.64 15.18
C THR A 59 -44.37 -17.73 16.70
N THR A 60 -44.22 -16.55 17.30
CA THR A 60 -44.51 -16.12 18.68
C THR A 60 -43.33 -16.07 19.68
N PRO A 61 -43.36 -15.16 20.70
CA PRO A 61 -44.28 -14.04 20.95
C PRO A 61 -43.63 -12.67 21.23
N GLU A 62 -44.47 -11.66 21.10
CA GLU A 62 -44.31 -10.23 21.40
C GLU A 62 -43.60 -9.92 22.73
N TYR A 63 -42.67 -8.96 22.70
CA TYR A 63 -42.26 -8.19 23.87
C TYR A 63 -42.48 -6.71 23.60
N GLN A 64 -43.59 -6.17 24.10
CA GLN A 64 -43.85 -4.73 24.16
C GLN A 64 -43.10 -4.13 25.37
N GLY A 65 -42.10 -3.30 25.11
CA GLY A 65 -41.31 -2.58 26.12
C GLY A 65 -41.18 -1.09 25.80
N LYS A 66 -42.19 -0.33 26.26
CA LYS A 66 -42.36 1.13 26.28
C LYS A 66 -41.10 2.01 26.21
N ALA A 67 -41.16 2.95 25.26
CA ALA A 67 -40.39 4.18 25.24
C ALA A 67 -40.70 5.07 26.47
N THR A 68 -39.66 5.59 27.10
CA THR A 68 -39.75 6.73 28.02
C THR A 68 -38.82 7.85 27.55
N LYS A 69 -39.45 8.94 27.11
CA LYS A 69 -38.84 10.28 26.99
C LYS A 69 -38.27 10.72 28.34
N VAL A 70 -37.05 11.25 28.33
CA VAL A 70 -36.62 12.23 29.35
C VAL A 70 -35.92 13.38 28.65
N PHE A 71 -36.61 14.53 28.61
CA PHE A 71 -36.01 15.84 28.41
C PHE A 71 -35.39 16.29 29.74
N GLY A 72 -34.16 16.81 29.69
CA GLY A 72 -33.51 17.48 30.82
C GLY A 72 -32.59 18.58 30.32
N ALA A 73 -33.11 19.80 30.22
CA ALA A 73 -32.38 20.99 29.84
C ALA A 73 -31.29 21.35 30.86
N ALA A 74 -30.07 21.64 30.38
CA ALA A 74 -29.04 22.32 31.16
C ALA A 74 -28.76 23.70 30.55
N LYS A 75 -29.31 24.73 31.18
CA LYS A 75 -28.94 26.14 31.02
C LYS A 75 -27.66 26.41 31.80
N GLY A 76 -26.67 27.07 31.20
CA GLY A 76 -25.48 27.51 31.94
C GLY A 76 -24.37 28.14 31.11
N ALA A 77 -24.68 28.95 30.10
CA ALA A 77 -23.66 29.75 29.42
C ALA A 77 -23.10 30.84 30.35
N LYS A 78 -21.81 30.76 30.67
CA LYS A 78 -21.03 31.91 31.16
C LYS A 78 -20.08 32.34 30.05
N THR A 79 -20.36 33.52 29.53
CA THR A 79 -19.55 34.29 28.59
C THR A 79 -18.26 34.75 29.30
N VAL A 80 -17.09 34.41 28.75
CA VAL A 80 -15.82 35.08 29.09
C VAL A 80 -15.35 35.79 27.82
N LYS A 81 -15.14 37.10 27.93
CA LYS A 81 -14.63 37.97 26.86
C LYS A 81 -13.11 37.73 26.68
N PRO A 82 -12.58 37.79 25.45
CA PRO A 82 -11.15 37.82 25.23
C PRO A 82 -10.64 39.26 25.35
N THR A 83 -9.80 39.53 26.34
CA THR A 83 -8.94 40.71 26.37
C THR A 83 -7.56 40.31 26.85
N GLU A 84 -6.58 40.57 25.97
CA GLU A 84 -5.19 40.89 26.27
C GLU A 84 -4.37 39.86 27.08
N MET A 85 -3.57 39.06 26.38
CA MET A 85 -2.20 38.80 26.81
C MET A 85 -1.25 39.00 25.63
N LEU A 86 -0.56 40.13 25.69
CA LEU A 86 0.59 40.52 24.89
C LEU A 86 1.82 39.71 25.30
N ASP A 87 2.64 39.40 24.30
CA ASP A 87 4.11 39.29 24.30
C ASP A 87 4.80 38.80 25.59
N GLY A 88 5.27 37.56 25.51
CA GLY A 88 6.22 36.99 26.47
C GLY A 88 6.89 35.74 25.90
N ASP A 89 8.05 35.94 25.28
CA ASP A 89 9.16 35.00 25.07
C ASP A 89 8.83 33.49 25.13
N ALA A 90 8.57 32.92 23.95
CA ALA A 90 8.54 31.48 23.73
C ALA A 90 9.97 30.89 23.72
N ALA A 91 10.60 30.80 24.88
CA ALA A 91 11.63 29.80 25.12
C ALA A 91 10.92 28.52 25.57
N ALA A 92 10.41 27.75 24.60
CA ALA A 92 9.83 26.43 24.85
C ALA A 92 10.92 25.52 25.41
N ALA A 93 10.77 25.12 26.67
CA ALA A 93 11.54 24.03 27.24
C ALA A 93 11.08 22.72 26.58
N THR A 94 11.85 22.24 25.61
CA THR A 94 11.82 20.88 25.08
C THR A 94 12.13 19.89 26.21
N ARG A 95 11.09 19.32 26.81
CA ARG A 95 11.22 18.01 27.47
C ARG A 95 10.87 16.97 26.40
N GLY A 96 11.90 16.28 25.92
CA GLY A 96 11.76 15.32 24.82
C GLY A 96 10.87 14.14 25.21
N VAL A 97 10.04 13.70 24.26
CA VAL A 97 9.54 12.33 24.24
C VAL A 97 10.77 11.43 24.22
N SER A 98 10.90 10.56 25.23
CA SER A 98 12.03 9.65 25.34
C SER A 98 11.53 8.26 25.06
N CYS A 99 11.76 7.77 23.84
CA CYS A 99 11.62 6.35 23.49
C CYS A 99 12.81 5.51 24.00
N ALA A 100 13.60 6.04 24.95
CA ALA A 100 14.85 5.41 25.37
C ALA A 100 14.57 4.05 26.04
N LYS A 101 14.79 2.95 25.30
CA LYS A 101 14.89 1.54 25.74
C LYS A 101 14.19 1.23 27.05
N LYS A 102 12.91 1.55 27.17
CA LYS A 102 12.11 1.14 28.33
C LYS A 102 11.62 -0.26 28.06
N ALA A 103 12.13 -1.20 28.85
CA ALA A 103 11.63 -2.57 28.88
C ALA A 103 10.11 -2.58 29.14
N LEU A 104 9.38 -3.34 28.33
CA LEU A 104 7.98 -3.64 28.58
C LEU A 104 7.86 -4.71 29.66
N ALA A 105 6.87 -4.58 30.55
CA ALA A 105 6.64 -5.63 31.54
C ALA A 105 6.21 -6.93 30.83
N ALA A 106 6.93 -8.02 31.06
CA ALA A 106 6.62 -9.31 30.42
C ALA A 106 5.19 -9.77 30.71
N GLU A 107 4.69 -9.52 31.93
CA GLU A 107 3.31 -9.83 32.33
C GLU A 107 2.26 -9.07 31.51
N TYR A 108 2.56 -7.81 31.13
CA TYR A 108 1.68 -7.02 30.28
C TYR A 108 1.60 -7.59 28.86
N LEU A 109 2.74 -7.98 28.29
CA LEU A 109 2.79 -8.56 26.95
C LEU A 109 2.16 -9.96 26.89
N LEU A 110 2.34 -10.78 27.93
CA LEU A 110 1.67 -12.07 28.07
C LEU A 110 0.15 -11.92 28.06
N ASP A 111 -0.39 -10.96 28.81
CA ASP A 111 -1.84 -10.70 28.89
C ASP A 111 -2.38 -10.10 27.60
N ARG A 112 -1.63 -9.17 26.98
CA ARG A 112 -2.03 -8.50 25.74
C ARG A 112 -2.12 -9.47 24.57
N TYR A 113 -1.07 -10.25 24.32
CA TYR A 113 -0.92 -11.05 23.10
C TYR A 113 -1.19 -12.55 23.30
N ASP A 114 -1.55 -12.99 24.51
CA ASP A 114 -1.71 -14.42 24.85
C ASP A 114 -0.49 -15.26 24.42
N VAL A 115 0.73 -14.74 24.67
CA VAL A 115 1.97 -15.32 24.14
C VAL A 115 2.19 -16.75 24.65
N ASN A 116 2.31 -17.70 23.73
CA ASN A 116 2.47 -19.11 24.08
C ASN A 116 3.91 -19.44 24.51
N MET A 117 4.16 -19.41 25.82
CA MET A 117 5.48 -19.68 26.42
C MET A 117 6.00 -21.12 26.24
N THR A 118 5.21 -22.04 25.66
CA THR A 118 5.69 -23.39 25.31
C THR A 118 6.49 -23.41 24.01
N ILE A 119 6.37 -22.36 23.19
CA ILE A 119 7.12 -22.18 21.94
C ILE A 119 8.42 -21.41 22.25
N PRO A 120 9.61 -21.99 22.03
CA PRO A 120 10.88 -21.34 22.38
C PRO A 120 11.11 -19.98 21.70
N GLY A 121 10.68 -19.83 20.45
CA GLY A 121 10.75 -18.55 19.72
C GLY A 121 9.93 -17.45 20.38
N HIS A 122 8.73 -17.78 20.86
CA HIS A 122 7.85 -16.83 21.57
C HIS A 122 8.45 -16.41 22.91
N ALA A 123 8.97 -17.36 23.68
CA ALA A 123 9.65 -17.06 24.94
C ALA A 123 10.89 -16.16 24.73
N ARG A 124 11.62 -16.35 23.62
CA ARG A 124 12.74 -15.49 23.23
C ARG A 124 12.28 -14.08 22.86
N ALA A 125 11.24 -13.96 22.04
CA ALA A 125 10.67 -12.68 21.64
C ALA A 125 10.21 -11.87 22.86
N LEU A 126 9.47 -12.50 23.78
CA LEU A 126 9.06 -11.89 25.04
C LEU A 126 10.26 -11.42 25.87
N ALA A 127 11.32 -12.24 25.98
CA ALA A 127 12.52 -11.87 26.71
C ALA A 127 13.27 -10.70 26.05
N MET A 128 13.29 -10.60 24.72
CA MET A 128 13.89 -9.47 24.01
C MET A 128 13.12 -8.18 24.27
N ALA A 129 11.78 -8.23 24.14
CA ALA A 129 10.89 -7.11 24.44
C ALA A 129 11.02 -6.65 25.90
N ALA A 130 11.03 -7.59 26.85
CA ALA A 130 11.17 -7.31 28.28
C ALA A 130 12.56 -6.79 28.69
N ASN A 131 13.55 -6.84 27.79
CA ASN A 131 14.87 -6.24 28.00
C ASN A 131 15.06 -4.94 27.19
N GLY A 132 14.04 -4.48 26.47
CA GLY A 132 14.11 -3.28 25.64
C GLY A 132 14.90 -3.45 24.33
N ASN A 133 15.17 -4.69 23.91
CA ASN A 133 15.96 -5.00 22.70
C ASN A 133 15.09 -5.26 21.47
N LEU A 134 13.81 -4.93 21.54
CA LEU A 134 12.83 -5.10 20.48
C LEU A 134 11.99 -3.83 20.28
N GLY A 135 12.55 -2.67 20.63
CA GLY A 135 11.89 -1.39 20.34
C GLY A 135 11.94 -1.11 18.85
N ILE A 136 10.96 -0.37 18.30
CA ILE A 136 10.98 0.10 16.91
C ILE A 136 12.37 0.66 16.54
N GLY A 137 12.98 0.09 15.50
CA GLY A 137 14.30 0.45 15.00
C GLY A 137 15.48 -0.14 15.75
N SER A 138 15.29 -1.19 16.56
CA SER A 138 16.37 -1.85 17.31
C SER A 138 17.18 -2.82 16.45
N THR A 139 16.56 -3.42 15.44
CA THR A 139 17.16 -4.37 14.52
C THR A 139 18.06 -3.63 13.54
N THR A 140 19.35 -4.01 13.51
CA THR A 140 20.33 -3.43 12.58
C THR A 140 20.74 -4.40 11.47
N GLN A 141 20.34 -5.66 11.57
CA GLN A 141 20.60 -6.68 10.56
C GLN A 141 19.70 -6.44 9.35
N LEU A 142 20.19 -6.81 8.17
CA LEU A 142 19.54 -6.56 6.88
C LEU A 142 18.97 -7.85 6.31
N ILE A 143 17.68 -7.80 5.96
CA ILE A 143 17.04 -8.83 5.13
C ILE A 143 17.66 -8.88 3.72
N PRO A 144 17.77 -7.77 2.96
CA PRO A 144 18.23 -7.83 1.58
C PRO A 144 19.71 -8.22 1.48
N GLU A 145 20.10 -8.67 0.30
CA GLU A 145 21.45 -9.13 0.00
C GLU A 145 22.00 -8.49 -1.28
N ALA A 146 23.31 -8.25 -1.28
CA ALA A 146 24.04 -7.85 -2.48
C ALA A 146 24.33 -9.06 -3.37
N ASN A 147 24.63 -10.22 -2.78
CA ASN A 147 24.85 -11.51 -3.44
C ASN A 147 24.22 -12.59 -2.57
N ASP A 148 23.87 -13.73 -3.15
CA ASP A 148 23.42 -14.88 -2.36
C ASP A 148 24.53 -15.23 -1.35
N ALA A 149 24.21 -15.28 -0.06
CA ALA A 149 25.21 -15.47 1.00
C ALA A 149 26.22 -16.61 0.73
N SER A 150 25.75 -17.77 0.30
CA SER A 150 26.60 -18.94 0.03
C SER A 150 27.57 -18.73 -1.14
N ARG A 151 27.23 -17.83 -2.07
CA ARG A 151 28.06 -17.48 -3.22
C ARG A 151 29.34 -16.76 -2.81
N VAL A 152 29.32 -16.13 -1.63
CA VAL A 152 30.42 -15.40 -1.02
C VAL A 152 31.09 -16.25 0.06
N ASP A 153 30.33 -16.68 1.08
CA ASP A 153 30.80 -17.49 2.21
C ASP A 153 29.61 -18.12 2.93
N ASP A 154 29.55 -19.46 3.00
CA ASP A 154 28.51 -20.20 3.74
C ASP A 154 28.38 -19.76 5.21
N ALA A 155 29.42 -19.16 5.80
CA ALA A 155 29.37 -18.60 7.15
C ALA A 155 28.40 -17.40 7.29
N LEU A 156 27.90 -16.85 6.19
CA LEU A 156 26.88 -15.79 6.15
C LEU A 156 25.45 -16.34 6.19
N VAL A 157 25.25 -17.66 6.06
CA VAL A 157 23.94 -18.31 6.16
C VAL A 157 23.60 -18.58 7.63
N VAL A 158 23.33 -17.51 8.38
CA VAL A 158 23.13 -17.56 9.84
C VAL A 158 21.84 -16.84 10.26
N ASP A 159 20.98 -17.54 10.99
CA ASP A 159 19.72 -17.01 11.51
C ASP A 159 19.94 -15.78 12.42
N GLY A 160 19.21 -14.70 12.14
CA GLY A 160 19.33 -13.42 12.85
C GLY A 160 20.57 -12.59 12.53
N ILE A 161 21.30 -12.89 11.45
CA ILE A 161 22.46 -12.11 10.98
C ILE A 161 22.25 -11.74 9.50
N SER A 162 22.78 -10.58 9.09
CA SER A 162 22.78 -10.14 7.68
C SER A 162 23.53 -11.14 6.79
N GLY A 163 23.12 -11.24 5.53
CA GLY A 163 23.89 -11.91 4.48
C GLY A 163 25.04 -11.02 3.97
N ASP A 164 25.33 -11.07 2.68
CA ASP A 164 26.27 -10.13 2.06
C ASP A 164 25.65 -8.74 1.90
N THR A 165 26.23 -7.73 2.56
CA THR A 165 25.74 -6.34 2.54
C THR A 165 26.63 -5.40 1.73
N ARG A 166 27.50 -5.94 0.87
CA ARG A 166 28.36 -5.13 -0.03
C ARG A 166 27.60 -4.73 -1.28
N PHE A 167 26.56 -3.91 -1.10
CA PHE A 167 25.73 -3.40 -2.18
C PHE A 167 26.58 -2.54 -3.13
N PRO A 168 26.43 -2.69 -4.45
CA PRO A 168 27.39 -2.13 -5.41
C PRO A 168 27.21 -0.63 -5.64
N HIS A 169 25.98 -0.13 -5.55
CA HIS A 169 25.61 1.23 -5.95
C HIS A 169 25.05 2.07 -4.80
N GLY A 170 25.41 1.77 -3.55
CA GLY A 170 24.98 2.55 -2.38
C GLY A 170 24.65 1.71 -1.15
N ASP A 171 24.70 2.33 0.03
CA ASP A 171 24.53 1.65 1.31
C ASP A 171 23.05 1.55 1.73
N LEU A 172 22.70 0.46 2.42
CA LEU A 172 21.40 0.23 3.05
C LEU A 172 21.53 0.14 4.58
N LYS A 173 20.56 0.72 5.30
CA LYS A 173 20.42 0.59 6.76
C LYS A 173 18.97 0.35 7.17
N ALA A 174 18.75 -0.52 8.15
CA ALA A 174 17.41 -0.72 8.70
C ALA A 174 16.93 0.50 9.51
N LEU A 175 15.70 0.95 9.23
CA LEU A 175 14.97 1.91 10.06
C LEU A 175 14.11 1.20 11.10
N PHE A 176 13.42 0.13 10.73
CA PHE A 176 12.68 -0.76 11.63
C PHE A 176 12.28 -2.05 10.93
N THR A 177 11.85 -3.05 11.69
CA THR A 177 11.50 -4.40 11.20
C THR A 177 10.16 -4.83 11.80
N THR A 178 9.32 -5.51 11.01
CA THR A 178 8.01 -5.97 11.50
C THR A 178 8.15 -6.90 12.70
N GLY A 179 7.23 -6.80 13.66
CA GLY A 179 7.32 -7.49 14.95
C GLY A 179 8.05 -6.69 16.04
N GLU A 180 8.73 -5.58 15.69
CA GLU A 180 9.24 -4.65 16.70
C GLU A 180 8.10 -3.90 17.39
N LEU A 181 8.31 -3.56 18.67
CA LEU A 181 7.29 -3.01 19.55
C LEU A 181 7.50 -1.52 19.83
N ASN A 182 6.41 -0.78 19.91
CA ASN A 182 6.43 0.58 20.43
C ASN A 182 6.77 0.60 21.92
N MET A 183 7.95 1.14 22.25
CA MET A 183 8.43 1.30 23.63
C MET A 183 8.37 2.75 24.12
N CYS A 184 7.77 3.66 23.33
CA CYS A 184 7.63 5.06 23.68
C CYS A 184 6.47 5.24 24.69
N ASP A 185 6.69 6.05 25.72
CA ASP A 185 5.61 6.58 26.57
C ASP A 185 5.15 7.90 25.94
N ASN A 186 3.94 7.96 25.38
CA ASN A 186 3.44 9.21 24.80
C ASN A 186 2.92 10.10 25.94
N GLU A 187 3.67 11.08 26.47
CA GLU A 187 3.10 12.09 27.36
C GLU A 187 2.27 13.10 26.54
N VAL A 188 0.93 13.06 26.66
CA VAL A 188 0.08 14.17 26.22
C VAL A 188 0.22 15.31 27.24
N ARG A 189 0.33 16.57 26.76
CA ARG A 189 0.40 17.80 27.58
C ARG A 189 -0.81 17.93 28.51
N GLY A 190 -0.71 17.37 29.72
CA GLY A 190 -1.67 17.56 30.82
C GLY A 190 -0.94 17.57 32.15
N SER A 191 -0.94 18.71 32.85
CA SER A 191 -0.22 18.87 34.11
C SER A 191 -0.71 17.93 35.21
N TYR A 192 0.09 16.94 35.62
CA TYR A 192 -0.20 16.14 36.81
C TYR A 192 0.47 16.73 38.06
N ARG A 193 -0.37 17.01 39.07
CA ARG A 193 0.06 16.98 40.48
C ARG A 193 -0.20 15.56 40.99
N SER A 194 0.86 14.86 41.37
CA SER A 194 0.76 13.54 41.98
C SER A 194 0.05 13.62 43.33
N ASN A 195 -1.04 12.88 43.49
CA ASN A 195 -1.54 12.47 44.79
C ASN A 195 -1.29 10.97 44.94
N VAL A 196 -0.25 10.67 45.71
CA VAL A 196 0.06 9.33 46.20
C VAL A 196 -1.08 8.88 47.11
N ILE A 197 -1.82 7.84 46.73
CA ILE A 197 -2.67 7.09 47.66
C ILE A 197 -1.87 5.87 48.13
N LYS A 198 -1.62 5.81 49.44
CA LYS A 198 -1.01 4.68 50.12
C LYS A 198 -2.08 3.65 50.51
N SER A 199 -1.78 2.40 50.16
CA SER A 199 -1.94 1.14 50.92
C SER A 199 -3.29 0.75 51.55
N ASP A 200 -3.63 -0.52 51.26
CA ASP A 200 -4.29 -1.53 52.11
C ASP A 200 -5.82 -1.52 52.25
N GLU A 201 -6.50 -2.35 51.43
CA GLU A 201 -7.38 -3.44 51.92
C GLU A 201 -7.88 -4.35 50.76
N LEU A 202 -8.00 -5.65 51.07
CA LEU A 202 -8.24 -6.79 50.19
C LEU A 202 -9.70 -6.95 49.70
N VAL A 203 -9.83 -7.32 48.42
CA VAL A 203 -10.48 -8.55 47.88
C VAL A 203 -11.85 -8.97 48.45
N SER A 204 -12.91 -8.78 47.65
CA SER A 204 -13.79 -9.87 47.14
C SER A 204 -14.85 -9.28 46.20
N HIS A 205 -15.19 -9.96 45.11
CA HIS A 205 -16.18 -9.61 44.06
C HIS A 205 -15.71 -8.79 42.84
N LEU A 206 -14.76 -9.31 42.06
CA LEU A 206 -14.63 -8.94 40.65
C LEU A 206 -14.08 -10.14 39.87
N THR A 207 -14.98 -10.96 39.33
CA THR A 207 -14.60 -12.03 38.38
C THR A 207 -15.22 -11.85 37.00
N HIS A 208 -15.95 -10.77 36.69
CA HIS A 208 -16.69 -10.65 35.43
C HIS A 208 -16.69 -9.23 34.81
N LEU A 209 -15.62 -8.44 34.96
CA LEU A 209 -15.44 -7.16 34.26
C LEU A 209 -14.00 -6.68 34.46
N LEU A 210 -13.09 -7.03 33.56
CA LEU A 210 -11.78 -6.40 33.30
C LEU A 210 -11.28 -7.05 31.99
N PRO A 211 -11.16 -6.26 30.91
CA PRO A 211 -9.89 -5.58 30.66
C PRO A 211 -10.11 -4.20 30.03
N PHE A 212 -10.29 -3.13 30.81
CA PHE A 212 -10.33 -1.77 30.25
C PHE A 212 -10.05 -0.72 31.32
N LEU A 213 -8.89 -0.82 31.99
CA LEU A 213 -8.41 0.27 32.87
C LEU A 213 -6.88 0.39 32.79
N CYS A 214 -6.37 0.60 31.58
CA CYS A 214 -5.23 1.52 31.37
C CYS A 214 -5.82 2.79 30.77
N SER A 215 -6.38 3.63 31.64
CA SER A 215 -6.97 4.92 31.27
C SER A 215 -5.91 6.01 31.42
N ASP A 216 -5.19 6.27 30.34
CA ASP A 216 -4.76 7.60 29.94
C ASP A 216 -4.59 7.56 28.41
N GLU A 217 -5.05 8.59 27.68
CA GLU A 217 -4.95 8.70 26.21
C GLU A 217 -3.50 8.57 25.69
N SER A 218 -2.55 8.66 26.61
CA SER A 218 -1.10 8.55 26.49
C SER A 218 -0.56 7.09 26.34
N SER A 219 -1.38 6.06 26.60
CA SER A 219 -0.98 4.64 26.54
C SER A 219 -1.57 3.86 25.37
N GLN A 220 -2.16 4.53 24.36
CA GLN A 220 -2.99 3.86 23.37
C GLN A 220 -2.24 2.84 22.50
N PHE A 221 -0.96 3.09 22.20
CA PHE A 221 -0.16 2.27 21.29
C PHE A 221 1.08 1.69 21.96
N HIS A 222 1.22 1.80 23.30
CA HIS A 222 2.39 1.32 24.01
C HIS A 222 2.39 -0.22 24.06
N GLY A 223 3.46 -0.82 23.56
CA GLY A 223 3.56 -2.26 23.33
C GLY A 223 2.86 -2.75 22.08
N ASP A 224 2.39 -1.87 21.19
CA ASP A 224 1.90 -2.28 19.87
C ASP A 224 3.06 -2.71 18.99
N SER A 225 2.85 -3.81 18.29
CA SER A 225 3.78 -4.28 17.26
C SER A 225 3.55 -3.50 15.98
N TYR A 226 4.64 -3.25 15.25
CA TYR A 226 4.54 -3.04 13.82
C TYR A 226 3.93 -4.30 13.18
N THR A 227 2.89 -4.14 12.37
CA THR A 227 2.14 -5.26 11.75
C THR A 227 2.20 -5.23 10.23
N GLY A 228 2.09 -6.41 9.61
CA GLY A 228 2.06 -6.62 8.16
C GLY A 228 3.39 -6.38 7.47
N VAL A 229 3.45 -6.79 6.20
CA VAL A 229 4.62 -6.52 5.35
C VAL A 229 4.60 -5.05 4.91
N PRO A 230 5.74 -4.33 4.89
CA PRO A 230 5.79 -2.95 4.40
C PRO A 230 5.48 -2.83 2.91
N ASP A 231 4.50 -2.01 2.55
CA ASP A 231 4.09 -1.81 1.16
C ASP A 231 4.10 -0.31 0.84
N GLY A 232 2.97 0.39 0.87
CA GLY A 232 2.91 1.84 0.64
C GLY A 232 3.69 2.68 1.64
N MET A 233 4.38 3.73 1.15
CA MET A 233 5.12 4.68 1.97
C MET A 233 4.74 6.14 1.77
N GLY A 234 5.05 6.96 2.79
CA GLY A 234 4.97 8.41 2.74
C GLY A 234 5.81 9.05 3.84
N ALA A 235 6.13 10.34 3.70
CA ALA A 235 6.84 11.07 4.75
C ALA A 235 6.55 12.57 4.72
N TYR A 236 6.51 13.18 5.90
CA TYR A 236 6.34 14.63 6.08
C TYR A 236 6.97 15.12 7.38
N LEU A 237 7.11 16.43 7.50
CA LEU A 237 7.56 17.08 8.74
C LEU A 237 6.37 17.37 9.65
N VAL A 238 6.31 16.73 10.81
CA VAL A 238 5.31 17.03 11.85
C VAL A 238 5.59 18.39 12.48
N ASP A 239 6.87 18.67 12.69
CA ASP A 239 7.43 19.95 13.10
C ASP A 239 8.87 20.06 12.57
N ASP A 240 9.52 21.22 12.76
CA ASP A 240 10.86 21.47 12.22
C ASP A 240 11.95 20.50 12.72
N SER A 241 11.69 19.77 13.81
CA SER A 241 12.61 18.82 14.44
C SER A 241 12.21 17.35 14.27
N THR A 242 11.03 17.05 13.73
CA THR A 242 10.44 15.71 13.71
C THR A 242 10.00 15.36 12.29
N LEU A 243 10.62 14.33 11.72
CA LEU A 243 10.22 13.74 10.45
C LEU A 243 9.41 12.48 10.73
N ARG A 244 8.22 12.39 10.17
CA ARG A 244 7.37 11.20 10.24
C ARG A 244 7.53 10.38 8.97
N VAL A 245 7.84 9.11 9.11
CA VAL A 245 7.71 8.11 8.04
C VAL A 245 6.42 7.35 8.29
N VAL A 246 5.53 7.39 7.31
CA VAL A 246 4.28 6.62 7.27
C VAL A 246 4.52 5.40 6.42
N VAL A 247 4.02 4.26 6.90
CA VAL A 247 4.04 3.02 6.15
C VAL A 247 2.70 2.33 6.30
N GLN A 248 2.11 2.05 5.15
CA GLN A 248 0.99 1.16 4.99
C GLN A 248 1.53 -0.27 4.89
N SER A 249 0.92 -1.17 5.66
CA SER A 249 1.25 -2.58 5.63
C SER A 249 0.28 -3.33 4.75
N GLU A 250 0.74 -4.29 3.97
CA GLU A 250 -0.14 -5.23 3.29
C GLU A 250 -0.47 -6.41 4.24
N SER A 251 -1.76 -6.73 4.33
CA SER A 251 -2.26 -7.90 5.05
C SER A 251 -3.60 -8.35 4.50
N TYR A 252 -3.70 -9.65 4.24
CA TYR A 252 -4.93 -10.29 3.74
C TYR A 252 -5.85 -10.79 4.87
N GLY A 253 -5.45 -10.58 6.13
CA GLY A 253 -6.21 -10.96 7.31
C GLY A 253 -6.79 -12.39 7.28
N PRO A 254 -8.07 -12.58 7.64
CA PRO A 254 -8.68 -13.90 7.74
C PRO A 254 -8.84 -14.61 6.40
N VAL A 255 -8.68 -13.92 5.26
CA VAL A 255 -8.89 -14.46 3.91
C VAL A 255 -7.83 -15.51 3.58
N THR A 256 -6.56 -15.27 3.90
CA THR A 256 -5.47 -16.21 3.59
C THR A 256 -5.07 -17.06 4.80
N ARG A 257 -4.76 -16.46 5.97
CA ARG A 257 -4.43 -17.27 7.16
C ARG A 257 -4.41 -16.53 8.50
N TYR A 258 -3.67 -15.42 8.58
CA TYR A 258 -3.34 -14.78 9.85
C TYR A 258 -4.05 -13.43 9.97
N GLU A 259 -4.61 -13.19 11.14
CA GLU A 259 -5.17 -11.89 11.51
C GLU A 259 -4.09 -11.11 12.22
N THR A 260 -3.94 -9.82 11.90
CA THR A 260 -3.17 -8.88 12.72
C THR A 260 -3.90 -8.62 14.04
N TRP A 261 -3.14 -8.22 15.06
CA TRP A 261 -3.74 -7.76 16.32
C TRP A 261 -4.76 -6.63 16.07
N PRO A 262 -6.02 -6.76 16.54
CA PRO A 262 -7.05 -5.78 16.23
C PRO A 262 -6.72 -4.37 16.71
N TYR A 263 -6.91 -3.37 15.85
CA TYR A 263 -6.79 -1.98 16.22
C TYR A 263 -8.18 -1.33 16.39
N PRO A 264 -8.41 -0.62 17.52
CA PRO A 264 -9.68 0.02 17.79
C PRO A 264 -9.81 1.40 17.14
N THR A 265 -10.97 1.67 16.54
CA THR A 265 -11.31 2.93 15.87
C THR A 265 -12.67 3.46 16.35
N ASN A 266 -12.95 4.75 16.11
CA ASN A 266 -14.25 5.37 16.43
C ASN A 266 -14.71 5.15 17.90
N LYS A 267 -13.77 5.22 18.85
CA LYS A 267 -13.98 4.86 20.27
C LYS A 267 -15.08 5.67 20.95
N ASP A 268 -15.20 6.93 20.57
CA ASP A 268 -16.17 7.90 21.10
C ASP A 268 -17.62 7.63 20.63
N SER A 269 -17.81 6.83 19.58
CA SER A 269 -19.13 6.62 18.95
C SER A 269 -19.59 5.16 18.80
N GLY A 270 -18.87 4.18 19.35
CA GLY A 270 -19.30 2.78 19.31
C GLY A 270 -18.20 1.73 19.32
N LEU A 271 -16.93 2.12 19.13
CA LEU A 271 -15.75 1.26 19.06
C LEU A 271 -15.88 0.15 18.01
N ALA A 272 -15.49 0.46 16.76
CA ALA A 272 -15.24 -0.58 15.76
C ALA A 272 -13.81 -1.08 15.90
N THR A 273 -13.56 -2.31 15.46
CA THR A 273 -12.22 -2.90 15.43
C THR A 273 -11.91 -3.46 14.05
N PHE A 274 -10.68 -3.24 13.61
CA PHE A 274 -10.17 -3.76 12.35
C PHE A 274 -9.01 -4.72 12.61
N THR A 275 -8.95 -5.79 11.81
CA THR A 275 -7.74 -6.59 11.56
C THR A 275 -7.35 -6.42 10.09
N GLY A 276 -6.28 -7.06 9.65
CA GLY A 276 -5.74 -6.94 8.30
C GLY A 276 -4.74 -5.79 8.20
N SER A 277 -4.81 -5.03 7.11
CA SER A 277 -3.84 -3.97 6.80
C SER A 277 -3.95 -2.76 7.74
N HIS A 278 -2.80 -2.19 8.11
CA HIS A 278 -2.69 -1.03 9.00
C HIS A 278 -1.92 0.10 8.29
N VAL A 279 -2.21 1.35 8.64
CA VAL A 279 -1.41 2.51 8.21
C VAL A 279 -0.77 3.14 9.43
N GLN A 280 0.53 2.87 9.58
CA GLN A 280 1.31 3.14 10.78
C GLN A 280 2.34 4.24 10.50
N TYR A 281 2.85 4.86 11.55
CA TYR A 281 3.94 5.82 11.42
C TYR A 281 5.02 5.62 12.47
N THR A 282 6.23 6.02 12.11
CA THR A 282 7.35 6.22 13.04
C THR A 282 7.85 7.66 12.93
N ASP A 283 7.93 8.34 14.06
CA ASP A 283 8.52 9.67 14.17
C ASP A 283 10.01 9.55 14.47
N PHE A 284 10.83 10.30 13.75
CA PHE A 284 12.27 10.36 13.93
C PHE A 284 12.74 11.77 14.28
N ASP A 285 13.82 11.86 15.06
CA ASP A 285 14.58 13.10 15.17
C ASP A 285 15.15 13.47 13.80
N ARG A 286 14.72 14.60 13.25
CA ARG A 286 15.10 15.03 11.88
C ARG A 286 16.61 15.19 11.73
N LEU A 287 17.30 15.72 12.74
CA LEU A 287 18.75 15.86 12.72
C LEU A 287 19.44 14.50 12.85
N GLY A 288 18.98 13.64 13.75
CA GLY A 288 19.42 12.26 13.88
C GLY A 288 19.31 11.49 12.55
N LEU A 289 18.14 11.56 11.90
CA LEU A 289 17.88 10.89 10.64
C LEU A 289 18.78 11.42 9.50
N SER A 290 18.97 12.75 9.42
CA SER A 290 19.88 13.35 8.41
C SER A 290 21.33 12.89 8.51
N ASN A 291 21.74 12.34 9.65
CA ASN A 291 23.10 11.83 9.87
C ASN A 291 23.13 10.30 10.03
N PHE A 292 22.00 9.61 9.85
CA PHE A 292 21.86 8.21 10.23
C PHE A 292 22.75 7.26 9.40
N MET A 293 23.00 7.58 8.13
CA MET A 293 23.93 6.81 7.30
C MET A 293 25.38 6.85 7.80
N HIS A 294 25.73 7.79 8.68
CA HIS A 294 27.04 7.90 9.32
C HIS A 294 27.02 7.52 10.81
N HIS A 295 25.89 7.00 11.29
CA HIS A 295 25.70 6.58 12.68
C HIS A 295 25.95 5.07 12.83
N ASP A 296 26.75 4.66 13.82
CA ASP A 296 27.05 3.23 14.05
C ASP A 296 25.94 2.49 14.83
N GLY A 297 25.03 3.23 15.48
CA GLY A 297 23.97 2.66 16.31
C GLY A 297 22.64 2.41 15.55
N PRO A 298 21.68 1.75 16.22
CA PRO A 298 20.36 1.45 15.68
C PRO A 298 19.50 2.70 15.48
N ALA A 299 18.49 2.60 14.62
CA ALA A 299 17.53 3.69 14.39
C ALA A 299 16.71 4.03 15.65
N SER A 300 16.53 3.07 16.56
CA SER A 300 15.86 3.26 17.86
C SER A 300 16.45 4.40 18.70
N ASP A 301 17.73 4.77 18.48
CA ASP A 301 18.37 5.90 19.17
C ASP A 301 17.82 7.27 18.71
N ILE A 302 17.17 7.32 17.54
CA ILE A 302 16.60 8.54 16.93
C ILE A 302 15.07 8.47 16.79
N VAL A 303 14.41 7.40 17.26
CA VAL A 303 12.95 7.30 17.28
C VAL A 303 12.35 8.21 18.37
N LYS A 304 11.31 8.95 17.99
CA LYS A 304 10.53 9.87 18.84
C LYS A 304 9.12 9.38 19.13
N GLY A 305 8.53 8.53 18.30
CA GLY A 305 7.15 8.10 18.44
C GLY A 305 6.72 7.07 17.42
N PHE A 306 5.58 6.44 17.70
CA PHE A 306 4.93 5.46 16.84
C PHE A 306 3.41 5.49 17.06
N GLY A 307 2.63 5.21 16.02
CA GLY A 307 1.18 5.06 16.12
C GLY A 307 0.49 4.73 14.80
N GLN A 308 -0.84 4.74 14.82
CA GLN A 308 -1.69 4.64 13.62
C GLN A 308 -1.95 6.04 13.05
N VAL A 309 -1.98 6.16 11.72
CA VAL A 309 -2.27 7.44 11.04
C VAL A 309 -3.71 7.87 11.28
N ALA A 310 -4.66 6.96 11.17
CA ALA A 310 -6.08 7.22 11.41
C ALA A 310 -6.59 6.52 12.67
N THR A 311 -7.49 7.19 13.38
CA THR A 311 -8.21 6.64 14.55
C THR A 311 -9.73 6.77 14.41
N THR A 312 -10.17 7.58 13.44
CA THR A 312 -11.57 7.78 13.07
C THR A 312 -11.76 7.36 11.62
N TYR A 313 -12.83 6.62 11.31
CA TYR A 313 -13.07 6.05 9.98
C TYR A 313 -14.49 6.34 9.51
N TYR A 314 -14.63 6.85 8.29
CA TYR A 314 -15.90 7.07 7.60
C TYR A 314 -16.01 6.18 6.35
N ASN A 315 -17.17 5.57 6.18
CA ASN A 315 -17.45 4.70 5.03
C ASN A 315 -17.96 5.50 3.81
N LEU A 316 -18.21 4.80 2.70
CA LEU A 316 -18.69 5.40 1.43
C LEU A 316 -20.02 6.15 1.53
N ALA A 317 -20.84 5.89 2.55
CA ALA A 317 -22.08 6.63 2.80
C ALA A 317 -21.84 7.93 3.61
N GLY A 318 -20.62 8.20 4.02
CA GLY A 318 -20.28 9.30 4.93
C GLY A 318 -20.64 9.04 6.39
N ASP A 319 -21.00 7.81 6.73
CA ASP A 319 -21.29 7.39 8.11
C ASP A 319 -19.99 6.95 8.80
N ARG A 320 -19.91 7.17 10.12
CA ARG A 320 -18.83 6.58 10.92
C ARG A 320 -18.95 5.07 10.92
N VAL A 321 -17.84 4.37 10.68
CA VAL A 321 -17.79 2.91 10.80
C VAL A 321 -18.10 2.49 12.24
N GLY A 322 -19.09 1.62 12.42
CA GLY A 322 -19.53 1.10 13.71
C GLY A 322 -19.08 -0.35 13.93
N PRO A 323 -19.23 -0.89 15.15
CA PRO A 323 -19.04 -2.31 15.39
C PRO A 323 -20.04 -3.13 14.56
N ARG A 324 -19.66 -4.36 14.24
CA ARG A 324 -20.48 -5.22 13.41
C ARG A 324 -21.61 -5.85 14.24
N ASN A 325 -22.80 -5.99 13.65
CA ASN A 325 -23.92 -6.67 14.29
C ASN A 325 -23.85 -8.21 14.17
N GLY A 326 -22.74 -8.81 14.61
CA GLY A 326 -22.51 -10.25 14.45
C GLY A 326 -22.58 -10.69 12.98
N GLU A 327 -23.39 -11.72 12.68
CA GLU A 327 -23.61 -12.20 11.30
C GLU A 327 -24.73 -11.45 10.57
N ASP A 328 -25.52 -10.61 11.27
CA ASP A 328 -26.64 -9.88 10.68
C ASP A 328 -26.14 -8.66 9.86
N ALA A 329 -27.01 -8.19 8.96
CA ALA A 329 -26.74 -7.03 8.12
C ALA A 329 -26.47 -5.75 8.94
N THR A 330 -25.49 -4.95 8.50
CA THR A 330 -25.12 -3.66 9.09
C THR A 330 -25.25 -2.54 8.04
N PRO A 331 -26.46 -2.09 7.69
CA PRO A 331 -26.67 -1.15 6.57
C PRO A 331 -26.13 0.28 6.81
N SER A 332 -25.86 0.66 8.06
CA SER A 332 -25.25 1.95 8.43
C SER A 332 -24.02 1.68 9.28
N GLY A 333 -22.95 2.45 9.04
CA GLY A 333 -21.65 2.25 9.66
C GLY A 333 -20.94 0.96 9.24
N ALA A 334 -21.35 0.27 8.17
CA ALA A 334 -20.61 -0.85 7.61
C ALA A 334 -19.28 -0.40 7.00
N HIS A 335 -18.26 -1.26 7.09
CA HIS A 335 -17.12 -1.20 6.19
C HIS A 335 -17.51 -1.85 4.86
N TYR A 336 -17.91 -1.04 3.87
CA TYR A 336 -18.56 -1.52 2.64
C TYR A 336 -17.68 -2.46 1.80
N SER A 337 -16.36 -2.41 1.95
CA SER A 337 -15.44 -3.37 1.34
C SER A 337 -15.59 -4.80 1.86
N ASN A 338 -16.39 -5.00 2.90
CA ASN A 338 -16.70 -6.30 3.49
C ASN A 338 -18.16 -6.72 3.22
N THR A 339 -18.99 -5.85 2.63
CA THR A 339 -20.44 -6.04 2.54
C THR A 339 -21.02 -5.73 1.16
N ASP A 340 -22.26 -6.15 0.94
CA ASP A 340 -23.11 -5.55 -0.09
C ASP A 340 -23.66 -4.19 0.38
N ALA A 341 -24.37 -3.50 -0.51
CA ALA A 341 -24.97 -2.19 -0.23
C ALA A 341 -26.09 -2.24 0.84
N ASP A 342 -26.67 -3.41 1.11
CA ASP A 342 -27.65 -3.63 2.18
C ASP A 342 -26.97 -3.93 3.54
N GLY A 343 -25.63 -4.00 3.56
CA GLY A 343 -24.81 -4.26 4.73
C GLY A 343 -24.68 -5.75 5.08
N ASN A 344 -25.07 -6.68 4.20
CA ASN A 344 -24.83 -8.11 4.40
C ASN A 344 -23.37 -8.43 4.12
N TRP A 345 -22.80 -9.34 4.89
CA TRP A 345 -21.42 -9.78 4.69
C TRP A 345 -21.19 -10.45 3.35
N ALA A 346 -20.13 -10.03 2.65
CA ALA A 346 -19.80 -10.51 1.33
C ALA A 346 -18.52 -11.34 1.29
N LEU A 347 -17.61 -11.27 2.27
CA LEU A 347 -16.33 -11.98 2.20
C LEU A 347 -16.45 -13.48 2.45
N VAL A 348 -15.50 -14.26 1.94
CA VAL A 348 -15.44 -15.73 2.16
C VAL A 348 -15.31 -16.14 3.62
N LYS A 349 -14.78 -15.27 4.49
CA LYS A 349 -14.48 -15.63 5.88
C LYS A 349 -14.53 -14.43 6.81
N PHE A 350 -15.10 -14.64 7.98
CA PHE A 350 -15.20 -13.66 9.05
C PHE A 350 -13.87 -13.52 9.82
N PRO A 351 -13.51 -12.29 10.27
CA PRO A 351 -12.51 -12.11 11.31
C PRO A 351 -12.91 -12.83 12.60
N LYS A 352 -11.94 -13.35 13.35
CA LYS A 352 -12.16 -14.03 14.64
C LYS A 352 -12.11 -13.07 15.82
N LYS A 353 -11.30 -12.01 15.73
CA LYS A 353 -11.03 -11.10 16.86
C LYS A 353 -11.42 -9.64 16.61
N ALA A 354 -11.85 -9.29 15.39
CA ALA A 354 -12.22 -7.93 14.99
C ALA A 354 -13.63 -7.87 14.38
N ASP A 355 -14.19 -6.66 14.25
CA ASP A 355 -15.47 -6.43 13.59
C ASP A 355 -15.35 -6.53 12.05
N TRP A 356 -14.27 -5.96 11.52
CA TRP A 356 -14.04 -5.77 10.08
C TRP A 356 -12.62 -6.20 9.69
N ASN A 357 -12.45 -6.56 8.42
CA ASN A 357 -11.13 -6.71 7.80
C ASN A 357 -10.84 -5.46 6.97
N MET A 358 -9.74 -4.76 7.26
CA MET A 358 -9.13 -3.86 6.29
C MET A 358 -8.44 -4.73 5.25
N GLN A 359 -8.85 -4.64 3.99
CA GLN A 359 -8.35 -5.55 2.94
C GLN A 359 -6.86 -5.31 2.65
N SER A 360 -6.28 -6.04 1.69
CA SER A 360 -4.93 -5.74 1.19
C SER A 360 -4.91 -4.28 0.78
N LEU A 361 -4.13 -3.49 1.51
CA LEU A 361 -3.76 -2.17 1.03
C LEU A 361 -2.54 -2.41 0.15
N CYS A 362 -2.59 -1.95 -1.09
CA CYS A 362 -1.43 -1.98 -1.96
C CYS A 362 -1.02 -0.55 -2.24
N SER A 363 0.24 -0.25 -2.01
CA SER A 363 0.85 1.04 -2.24
C SER A 363 0.17 2.23 -1.57
N SER A 364 0.85 3.37 -1.70
CA SER A 364 0.32 4.64 -1.22
C SER A 364 1.06 5.82 -1.81
N HIS A 365 0.52 7.01 -1.56
CA HIS A 365 1.28 8.23 -1.74
C HIS A 365 0.87 9.27 -0.69
N LEU A 366 1.84 10.10 -0.26
CA LEU A 366 1.60 11.19 0.67
C LEU A 366 1.71 12.52 -0.07
N GLU A 367 0.65 13.31 0.04
CA GLU A 367 0.53 14.61 -0.60
C GLU A 367 0.41 15.70 0.44
N GLU A 368 1.35 16.64 0.43
CA GLU A 368 1.27 17.80 1.31
C GLU A 368 0.43 18.90 0.67
N LYS A 369 -0.24 19.68 1.51
CA LYS A 369 -1.06 20.81 1.13
C LYS A 369 -0.32 21.73 0.17
N HIS A 370 -1.00 22.11 -0.91
CA HIS A 370 -0.54 23.10 -1.89
C HIS A 370 0.85 22.81 -2.47
N GLN A 371 1.26 21.54 -2.54
CA GLN A 371 2.62 21.15 -2.94
C GLN A 371 3.02 21.56 -4.37
N TRP A 372 2.04 21.89 -5.22
CA TRP A 372 2.27 22.36 -6.59
C TRP A 372 2.35 23.90 -6.70
N GLY A 373 2.26 24.60 -5.58
CA GLY A 373 2.30 26.06 -5.48
C GLY A 373 1.08 26.62 -4.74
N PRO A 374 1.06 27.94 -4.46
CA PRO A 374 0.04 28.54 -3.60
C PRO A 374 -1.40 28.27 -4.06
N GLY A 375 -2.15 27.49 -3.29
CA GLY A 375 -3.54 27.11 -3.59
C GLY A 375 -3.70 26.05 -4.70
N ILE A 376 -2.62 25.45 -5.18
CA ILE A 376 -2.61 24.47 -6.28
C ILE A 376 -2.40 23.07 -5.70
N GLY A 377 -3.28 22.14 -6.05
CA GLY A 377 -3.31 20.79 -5.51
C GLY A 377 -4.20 20.66 -4.28
N LEU A 378 -4.01 19.67 -3.43
CA LEU A 378 -4.84 19.41 -2.25
C LEU A 378 -4.81 20.55 -1.22
N GLU A 379 -5.91 20.72 -0.50
CA GLU A 379 -6.09 21.75 0.53
C GLU A 379 -5.60 21.31 1.91
N ASP A 380 -5.29 20.03 2.10
CA ASP A 380 -4.85 19.42 3.35
C ASP A 380 -3.70 18.44 3.08
N ASP A 381 -2.88 18.18 4.11
CA ASP A 381 -1.91 17.10 4.09
C ASP A 381 -2.66 15.77 4.17
N MET A 382 -2.44 14.91 3.17
CA MET A 382 -3.24 13.72 2.96
C MET A 382 -2.35 12.52 2.66
N TYR A 383 -2.66 11.40 3.30
CA TYR A 383 -2.12 10.10 2.89
C TYR A 383 -3.19 9.35 2.12
N ILE A 384 -2.84 8.97 0.89
CA ILE A 384 -3.72 8.23 -0.02
C ILE A 384 -3.23 6.79 -0.10
N THR A 385 -4.13 5.86 0.15
CA THR A 385 -3.93 4.43 -0.09
C THR A 385 -5.24 3.83 -0.58
N ASN A 386 -5.29 2.54 -0.82
CA ASN A 386 -6.38 1.87 -1.52
C ASN A 386 -6.39 0.42 -1.12
N GLU A 387 -7.60 -0.11 -0.94
CA GLU A 387 -7.76 -1.55 -0.90
C GLU A 387 -7.64 -2.07 -2.35
N GLU A 388 -6.73 -3.01 -2.57
CA GLU A 388 -6.29 -3.44 -3.91
C GLU A 388 -6.97 -4.73 -4.35
N TRP A 389 -7.02 -5.73 -3.47
CA TRP A 389 -7.59 -7.04 -3.79
C TRP A 389 -8.42 -7.66 -2.67
N ILE A 390 -9.45 -8.44 -3.05
CA ILE A 390 -10.26 -9.22 -2.10
C ILE A 390 -10.90 -10.48 -2.71
N THR A 391 -11.20 -11.47 -1.85
CA THR A 391 -12.04 -12.63 -2.16
C THR A 391 -13.43 -12.55 -1.52
N TYR A 392 -14.44 -12.35 -2.37
CA TYR A 392 -15.85 -12.43 -1.98
C TYR A 392 -16.37 -13.87 -2.01
N ALA A 393 -17.42 -14.14 -1.24
CA ALA A 393 -18.10 -15.43 -1.23
C ALA A 393 -18.76 -15.68 -2.60
N PRO A 394 -18.63 -16.89 -3.18
CA PRO A 394 -19.22 -17.20 -4.48
C PRO A 394 -20.71 -16.86 -4.55
N GLY A 395 -21.10 -16.07 -5.55
CA GLY A 395 -22.48 -15.63 -5.78
C GLY A 395 -23.00 -14.55 -4.83
N SER A 396 -22.16 -14.03 -3.93
CA SER A 396 -22.51 -12.83 -3.15
C SER A 396 -22.54 -11.59 -4.05
N SER A 397 -23.32 -10.60 -3.63
CA SER A 397 -23.18 -9.24 -4.15
C SER A 397 -22.25 -8.45 -3.24
N PHE A 398 -21.63 -7.41 -3.76
CA PHE A 398 -20.68 -6.59 -2.99
C PHE A 398 -20.60 -5.17 -3.54
N VAL A 399 -20.19 -4.22 -2.70
CA VAL A 399 -19.98 -2.83 -3.11
C VAL A 399 -18.73 -2.67 -3.97
N GLY A 400 -17.64 -3.34 -3.60
CA GLY A 400 -16.30 -3.10 -4.17
C GLY A 400 -15.37 -2.57 -3.09
N ILE A 401 -14.18 -2.13 -3.49
CA ILE A 401 -13.12 -1.69 -2.57
C ILE A 401 -12.65 -0.28 -2.95
N SER A 402 -12.46 0.57 -1.95
CA SER A 402 -12.32 2.02 -2.16
C SER A 402 -10.89 2.54 -2.08
N MET A 403 -10.67 3.71 -2.68
CA MET A 403 -9.59 4.59 -2.26
C MET A 403 -9.86 5.10 -0.84
N HIS A 404 -8.81 5.26 -0.05
CA HIS A 404 -8.80 5.82 1.30
C HIS A 404 -8.04 7.15 1.29
N ALA A 405 -8.69 8.20 1.78
CA ALA A 405 -8.14 9.55 1.91
C ALA A 405 -8.00 9.90 3.40
N MET A 406 -6.78 9.86 3.92
CA MET A 406 -6.52 10.07 5.34
C MET A 406 -6.09 11.52 5.63
N ASP A 407 -6.92 12.24 6.38
CA ASP A 407 -6.62 13.56 6.95
C ASP A 407 -5.56 13.42 8.04
N LEU A 408 -4.33 13.81 7.72
CA LEU A 408 -3.19 13.66 8.62
C LEU A 408 -3.27 14.58 9.85
N ALA A 409 -3.90 15.73 9.71
CA ALA A 409 -4.02 16.70 10.80
C ALA A 409 -5.03 16.25 11.87
N ASN A 410 -6.09 15.55 11.46
CA ASN A 410 -7.17 15.13 12.34
C ASN A 410 -7.22 13.62 12.63
N ALA A 411 -6.31 12.83 12.03
CA ALA A 411 -6.27 11.37 12.16
C ALA A 411 -7.59 10.70 11.76
N VAL A 412 -8.14 11.11 10.61
CA VAL A 412 -9.42 10.63 10.07
C VAL A 412 -9.20 9.99 8.70
N ASP A 413 -9.72 8.78 8.51
CA ASP A 413 -9.77 8.11 7.22
C ASP A 413 -11.18 8.19 6.61
N TYR A 414 -11.24 8.44 5.31
CA TYR A 414 -12.45 8.52 4.51
C TYR A 414 -12.35 7.57 3.31
N ALA A 415 -13.30 6.64 3.20
CA ALA A 415 -13.50 5.89 1.96
C ALA A 415 -14.06 6.83 0.86
N VAL A 416 -13.44 6.78 -0.32
CA VAL A 416 -13.75 7.66 -1.45
C VAL A 416 -14.37 6.88 -2.60
N GLY A 417 -15.61 7.24 -2.97
CA GLY A 417 -16.33 6.63 -4.09
C GLY A 417 -16.20 7.38 -5.42
N SER A 418 -15.75 8.65 -5.41
CA SER A 418 -15.74 9.50 -6.61
C SER A 418 -14.79 9.04 -7.72
N VAL A 419 -13.83 8.18 -7.38
CA VAL A 419 -12.84 7.62 -8.30
C VAL A 419 -13.24 6.23 -8.81
N THR A 420 -14.44 5.73 -8.49
CA THR A 420 -14.90 4.33 -8.57
C THR A 420 -14.37 3.45 -7.43
N VAL A 421 -14.97 2.27 -7.24
CA VAL A 421 -14.63 1.34 -6.13
C VAL A 421 -14.01 0.05 -6.65
N SER A 422 -13.01 0.16 -7.52
CA SER A 422 -12.51 -0.93 -8.38
C SER A 422 -11.37 -1.79 -7.81
N GLY A 423 -10.69 -1.35 -6.77
CA GLY A 423 -9.35 -1.88 -6.47
C GLY A 423 -8.30 -1.20 -7.34
N TRP A 424 -7.33 -0.60 -6.69
CA TRP A 424 -6.28 0.21 -7.30
C TRP A 424 -4.92 -0.32 -6.88
N GLU A 425 -3.90 0.13 -7.57
CA GLU A 425 -2.50 -0.12 -7.17
C GLU A 425 -1.93 1.11 -6.50
N LYS A 426 -1.90 2.24 -7.21
CA LYS A 426 -1.40 3.49 -6.65
C LYS A 426 -2.16 4.69 -7.20
N ILE A 427 -2.37 5.66 -6.32
CA ILE A 427 -3.05 6.91 -6.65
C ILE A 427 -2.14 8.07 -6.25
N VAL A 428 -1.80 8.92 -7.22
CA VAL A 428 -0.91 10.07 -7.02
C VAL A 428 -1.56 11.34 -7.52
N GLU A 429 -1.35 12.46 -6.84
CA GLU A 429 -1.74 13.78 -7.30
C GLU A 429 -0.82 14.25 -8.42
N LEU A 430 -1.41 14.84 -9.45
CA LEU A 430 -0.72 15.54 -10.52
C LEU A 430 -0.94 17.04 -10.37
N ASN A 431 -0.03 17.86 -10.87
CA ASN A 431 -0.21 19.30 -10.88
C ASN A 431 -1.47 19.69 -11.69
N PRO A 432 -2.56 20.18 -11.08
CA PRO A 432 -3.74 20.60 -11.84
C PRO A 432 -3.51 21.92 -12.58
N ALA A 433 -2.45 22.67 -12.21
CA ALA A 433 -2.14 24.01 -12.65
C ALA A 433 -3.35 24.97 -12.59
N HIS A 434 -4.25 24.70 -11.64
CA HIS A 434 -5.49 25.44 -11.39
C HIS A 434 -5.90 25.27 -9.93
N THR A 435 -6.34 26.35 -9.28
CA THR A 435 -6.63 26.34 -7.83
C THR A 435 -7.92 25.63 -7.46
N ASP A 436 -8.91 25.62 -8.36
CA ASP A 436 -10.25 25.09 -8.07
C ASP A 436 -10.41 23.59 -8.32
N TYR A 437 -9.35 22.91 -8.81
CA TYR A 437 -9.40 21.50 -9.18
C TYR A 437 -8.25 20.73 -8.54
N VAL A 438 -8.46 19.43 -8.38
CA VAL A 438 -7.44 18.41 -8.15
C VAL A 438 -7.40 17.49 -9.37
N VAL A 439 -6.22 16.97 -9.69
CA VAL A 439 -6.04 15.91 -10.69
C VAL A 439 -5.29 14.77 -10.04
N LEU A 440 -5.83 13.55 -10.12
CA LEU A 440 -5.16 12.34 -9.63
C LEU A 440 -4.89 11.40 -10.81
N SER A 441 -3.74 10.72 -10.83
CA SER A 441 -3.54 9.55 -11.68
C SER A 441 -3.97 8.30 -10.92
N LEU A 442 -4.76 7.45 -11.58
CA LEU A 442 -5.28 6.21 -11.00
C LEU A 442 -4.64 5.03 -11.70
N SER A 443 -3.84 4.26 -10.98
CA SER A 443 -3.25 3.03 -11.51
C SER A 443 -3.87 1.78 -10.92
N GLY A 444 -3.58 0.65 -11.57
CA GLY A 444 -4.00 -0.65 -11.09
C GLY A 444 -5.14 -1.30 -11.81
N TYR A 445 -5.82 -2.18 -11.10
CA TYR A 445 -6.97 -2.90 -11.60
C TYR A 445 -8.16 -1.98 -11.88
N ASN A 446 -9.15 -2.62 -12.46
CA ASN A 446 -10.46 -2.08 -12.69
C ASN A 446 -11.52 -3.11 -12.24
N GLY A 447 -11.36 -3.63 -11.02
CA GLY A 447 -12.22 -4.66 -10.42
C GLY A 447 -11.43 -5.88 -9.91
N ALA A 448 -10.49 -5.72 -8.97
CA ALA A 448 -9.65 -6.83 -8.48
C ALA A 448 -10.35 -7.74 -7.46
N TYR A 449 -11.28 -8.55 -7.95
CA TYR A 449 -12.08 -9.45 -7.11
C TYR A 449 -11.97 -10.90 -7.53
N ASN A 450 -11.83 -11.77 -6.53
CA ASN A 450 -12.12 -13.18 -6.73
C ASN A 450 -13.62 -13.45 -6.59
N ASN A 451 -14.12 -14.36 -7.42
CA ASN A 451 -15.53 -14.72 -7.59
C ASN A 451 -16.44 -13.58 -8.08
N PRO A 452 -16.10 -12.87 -9.18
CA PRO A 452 -16.88 -11.74 -9.68
C PRO A 452 -18.17 -12.14 -10.43
N GLU A 453 -18.45 -13.44 -10.62
CA GLU A 453 -19.49 -13.92 -11.54
C GLU A 453 -20.88 -13.39 -11.19
N GLY A 454 -21.17 -13.21 -9.90
CA GLY A 454 -22.45 -12.66 -9.44
C GLY A 454 -22.69 -11.22 -9.89
N GLU A 455 -21.65 -10.38 -9.90
CA GLU A 455 -21.75 -9.00 -10.38
C GLU A 455 -21.74 -8.92 -11.91
N ILE A 456 -20.99 -9.80 -12.59
CA ILE A 456 -21.00 -9.92 -14.07
C ILE A 456 -22.39 -10.33 -14.58
N ASP A 457 -22.97 -11.40 -14.01
CA ASP A 457 -24.31 -11.87 -14.36
C ASP A 457 -25.36 -10.78 -14.06
N GLY A 458 -25.22 -10.08 -12.93
CA GLY A 458 -26.05 -8.93 -12.57
C GLY A 458 -25.97 -7.79 -13.59
N ARG A 459 -24.75 -7.40 -13.99
CA ARG A 459 -24.51 -6.37 -15.02
C ARG A 459 -25.17 -6.74 -16.34
N ASN A 460 -24.97 -7.97 -16.82
CA ASN A 460 -25.53 -8.44 -18.10
C ASN A 460 -27.05 -8.65 -18.05
N ALA A 461 -27.64 -8.84 -16.88
CA ALA A 461 -29.10 -8.89 -16.72
C ALA A 461 -29.76 -7.51 -16.79
N GLU A 462 -29.05 -6.45 -16.39
CA GLU A 462 -29.58 -5.10 -16.26
C GLU A 462 -29.21 -4.18 -17.43
N TYR A 463 -28.05 -4.40 -18.05
CA TYR A 463 -27.48 -3.55 -19.09
C TYR A 463 -27.17 -4.37 -20.35
N SER A 464 -26.99 -3.69 -21.48
CA SER A 464 -26.55 -4.31 -22.73
C SER A 464 -25.55 -3.40 -23.42
N LYS A 465 -24.49 -3.98 -24.00
CA LYS A 465 -23.52 -3.21 -24.78
C LYS A 465 -24.11 -2.78 -26.13
N PRO A 466 -23.71 -1.63 -26.67
CA PRO A 466 -24.15 -1.17 -28.01
C PRO A 466 -23.81 -2.15 -29.15
N ASP A 467 -22.73 -2.92 -29.01
CA ASP A 467 -22.28 -3.93 -29.98
C ASP A 467 -23.04 -5.27 -29.89
N GLY A 468 -23.91 -5.43 -28.89
CA GLY A 468 -24.69 -6.64 -28.65
C GLY A 468 -23.93 -7.79 -28.00
N THR A 469 -22.69 -7.56 -27.54
CA THR A 469 -21.92 -8.52 -26.74
C THR A 469 -22.22 -8.36 -25.25
N ASP A 470 -21.91 -9.40 -24.47
CA ASP A 470 -21.99 -9.34 -23.02
C ASP A 470 -20.79 -8.56 -22.45
N TYR A 471 -20.97 -7.93 -21.30
CA TYR A 471 -19.88 -7.41 -20.47
C TYR A 471 -19.02 -8.58 -19.97
N VAL A 472 -17.71 -8.37 -19.93
CA VAL A 472 -16.73 -9.27 -19.33
C VAL A 472 -16.23 -8.70 -17.99
N ASP A 473 -15.48 -9.51 -17.24
CA ASP A 473 -14.80 -9.05 -16.03
C ASP A 473 -13.93 -7.80 -16.32
N PRO A 474 -14.19 -6.66 -15.66
CA PRO A 474 -13.47 -5.43 -15.93
C PRO A 474 -12.03 -5.41 -15.37
N LYS A 475 -11.63 -6.36 -14.51
CA LYS A 475 -10.37 -6.36 -13.73
C LYS A 475 -9.15 -5.79 -14.47
N ASN A 476 -8.85 -6.32 -15.67
CA ASN A 476 -7.71 -5.89 -16.50
C ASN A 476 -8.15 -5.33 -17.86
N VAL A 477 -9.36 -4.79 -17.93
CA VAL A 477 -9.92 -4.13 -19.13
C VAL A 477 -10.03 -2.64 -18.84
N CYS A 478 -8.89 -1.96 -18.81
CA CYS A 478 -8.81 -0.51 -18.60
C CYS A 478 -7.56 0.11 -19.25
N PRO A 479 -7.64 1.41 -19.64
CA PRO A 479 -6.49 2.20 -20.05
C PRO A 479 -5.82 2.84 -18.82
N ALA A 480 -4.75 3.62 -19.04
CA ALA A 480 -4.31 4.59 -18.03
C ALA A 480 -5.45 5.57 -17.71
N ARG A 481 -5.58 5.97 -16.44
CA ARG A 481 -6.71 6.75 -15.94
C ARG A 481 -6.26 7.98 -15.15
N ILE A 482 -7.06 9.04 -15.24
CA ILE A 482 -6.96 10.18 -14.34
C ILE A 482 -8.33 10.53 -13.78
N TYR A 483 -8.36 11.11 -12.59
CA TYR A 483 -9.53 11.73 -11.98
C TYR A 483 -9.37 13.24 -11.98
N ILE A 484 -10.45 13.97 -12.30
CA ILE A 484 -10.51 15.43 -12.16
C ILE A 484 -11.64 15.76 -11.19
N GLY A 485 -11.27 16.33 -10.05
CA GLY A 485 -12.18 16.74 -8.99
C GLY A 485 -12.30 18.25 -8.88
N MET A 486 -13.52 18.77 -8.71
CA MET A 486 -13.75 20.18 -8.42
C MET A 486 -13.86 20.41 -6.91
N LYS A 487 -13.03 21.32 -6.38
CA LYS A 487 -13.01 21.63 -4.96
C LYS A 487 -14.25 22.40 -4.50
N GLY A 488 -14.65 22.18 -3.26
CA GLY A 488 -15.74 22.87 -2.58
C GLY A 488 -17.13 22.47 -3.06
N LYS A 489 -17.28 21.29 -3.67
CA LYS A 489 -18.54 20.80 -4.24
C LYS A 489 -19.03 19.51 -3.59
N MET A 490 -20.34 19.41 -3.39
CA MET A 490 -21.03 18.16 -3.06
C MET A 490 -21.24 17.33 -4.34
N GLU A 491 -21.64 16.07 -4.19
CA GLU A 491 -21.81 15.09 -5.27
C GLU A 491 -22.79 15.55 -6.36
N ASP A 492 -23.73 16.43 -6.03
CA ASP A 492 -24.70 17.02 -6.98
C ASP A 492 -24.21 18.32 -7.66
N GLY A 493 -22.96 18.74 -7.40
CA GLY A 493 -22.36 19.98 -7.91
C GLY A 493 -22.75 21.26 -7.14
N SER A 494 -23.55 21.14 -6.08
CA SER A 494 -23.85 22.26 -5.17
C SER A 494 -22.63 22.65 -4.32
N ASP A 495 -22.63 23.87 -3.79
CA ASP A 495 -21.55 24.34 -2.92
C ASP A 495 -21.56 23.57 -1.59
N ALA A 496 -20.40 23.02 -1.23
CA ALA A 496 -20.21 22.30 0.02
C ALA A 496 -19.95 23.24 1.21
N PRO A 497 -20.22 22.79 2.46
CA PRO A 497 -19.67 23.43 3.64
C PRO A 497 -18.15 23.54 3.58
N ALA A 498 -17.60 24.66 4.06
CA ALA A 498 -16.16 24.92 3.99
C ALA A 498 -15.32 23.93 4.84
N ASP A 499 -15.93 23.29 5.84
CA ASP A 499 -15.33 22.31 6.72
C ASP A 499 -15.44 20.85 6.22
N ASP A 500 -16.08 20.61 5.07
CA ASP A 500 -16.15 19.27 4.49
C ASP A 500 -14.79 18.89 3.84
N PHE A 501 -14.13 17.88 4.42
CA PHE A 501 -12.79 17.44 4.03
C PHE A 501 -12.71 16.92 2.59
N LEU A 502 -13.60 16.01 2.21
CA LEU A 502 -13.60 15.45 0.86
C LEU A 502 -13.95 16.52 -0.18
N ALA A 503 -14.94 17.37 0.11
CA ALA A 503 -15.36 18.40 -0.82
C ALA A 503 -14.26 19.42 -1.07
N ARG A 504 -13.61 19.95 -0.02
CA ARG A 504 -12.55 20.97 -0.19
C ARG A 504 -11.31 20.42 -0.90
N ASN A 505 -11.05 19.13 -0.80
CA ASN A 505 -10.02 18.42 -1.57
C ASN A 505 -10.48 17.92 -2.94
N GLY A 506 -11.72 18.22 -3.35
CA GLY A 506 -12.25 17.86 -4.66
C GLY A 506 -12.58 16.38 -4.83
N LEU A 507 -12.74 15.61 -3.75
CA LEU A 507 -12.96 14.16 -3.74
C LEU A 507 -14.43 13.75 -3.61
N ARG A 508 -15.37 14.69 -3.79
CA ARG A 508 -16.82 14.39 -3.86
C ARG A 508 -17.39 14.54 -5.26
N TYR A 509 -16.95 15.55 -6.00
CA TYR A 509 -17.52 15.93 -7.28
C TYR A 509 -16.43 15.95 -8.36
N GLY A 510 -16.38 14.89 -9.16
CA GLY A 510 -15.40 14.76 -10.23
C GLY A 510 -15.74 13.68 -11.23
N LYS A 511 -14.89 13.55 -12.24
CA LYS A 511 -15.02 12.54 -13.29
C LYS A 511 -13.72 11.76 -13.46
N VAL A 512 -13.86 10.46 -13.71
CA VAL A 512 -12.76 9.60 -14.15
C VAL A 512 -12.64 9.68 -15.67
N TYR A 513 -11.41 9.76 -16.17
CA TYR A 513 -11.05 9.82 -17.57
C TYR A 513 -10.15 8.63 -17.90
N GLY A 514 -10.37 8.01 -19.06
CA GLY A 514 -9.47 7.00 -19.62
C GLY A 514 -8.65 7.55 -20.79
N PHE A 515 -7.45 7.02 -21.00
CA PHE A 515 -6.65 7.34 -22.17
C PHE A 515 -7.17 6.60 -23.42
N ALA A 516 -7.44 7.34 -24.49
CA ALA A 516 -8.00 6.86 -25.75
C ALA A 516 -7.19 7.38 -26.94
N ILE A 517 -7.08 6.54 -27.98
CA ILE A 517 -6.27 6.82 -29.18
C ILE A 517 -7.00 6.43 -30.46
N ASP A 518 -6.52 6.93 -31.60
CA ASP A 518 -6.88 6.40 -32.91
C ASP A 518 -6.25 5.00 -33.09
N MET A 519 -7.08 3.97 -33.08
CA MET A 519 -6.67 2.56 -33.26
C MET A 519 -6.74 2.09 -34.72
N SER A 520 -6.81 3.00 -35.70
CA SER A 520 -6.71 2.65 -37.11
C SER A 520 -5.30 2.18 -37.49
N GLU A 521 -5.16 1.52 -38.64
CA GLU A 521 -3.84 1.13 -39.18
C GLU A 521 -2.91 2.34 -39.40
N SER A 522 -3.47 3.54 -39.59
CA SER A 522 -2.72 4.80 -39.71
C SER A 522 -2.54 5.55 -38.38
N GLY A 523 -3.15 5.05 -37.31
CA GLY A 523 -3.04 5.62 -35.98
C GLY A 523 -1.66 5.43 -35.36
N PRO A 524 -1.38 6.08 -34.22
CA PRO A 524 -0.05 6.11 -33.59
C PRO A 524 0.52 4.73 -33.24
N THR A 525 -0.33 3.73 -33.00
CA THR A 525 0.10 2.36 -32.66
C THR A 525 -0.03 1.38 -33.83
N GLY A 526 -0.55 1.82 -34.98
CA GLY A 526 -0.92 0.93 -36.09
C GLY A 526 -2.02 -0.09 -35.72
N GLY A 527 -2.90 0.28 -34.78
CA GLY A 527 -4.00 -0.57 -34.29
C GLY A 527 -3.61 -1.58 -33.22
N LEU A 528 -2.48 -1.39 -32.54
CA LEU A 528 -2.03 -2.24 -31.44
C LEU A 528 -2.49 -1.70 -30.08
N PHE A 529 -3.08 -2.59 -29.27
CA PHE A 529 -3.36 -2.35 -27.86
C PHE A 529 -2.06 -2.29 -27.05
N ARG A 530 -2.15 -1.78 -25.82
CA ARG A 530 -0.98 -1.33 -25.04
C ARG A 530 0.10 -2.40 -24.92
N ASP A 531 -0.24 -3.63 -24.56
CA ASP A 531 0.78 -4.67 -24.34
C ASP A 531 1.45 -5.09 -25.66
N ALA A 532 0.65 -5.35 -26.70
CA ALA A 532 1.16 -5.69 -28.01
C ALA A 532 2.00 -4.56 -28.62
N PHE A 533 1.66 -3.31 -28.29
CA PHE A 533 2.44 -2.15 -28.72
C PHE A 533 3.83 -2.13 -28.09
N HIS A 534 4.02 -2.50 -26.81
CA HIS A 534 5.30 -2.34 -26.11
C HIS A 534 6.35 -3.41 -26.43
N LYS A 535 5.95 -4.62 -26.85
CA LYS A 535 6.85 -5.76 -27.15
C LYS A 535 8.00 -5.49 -28.14
N PRO A 536 7.86 -4.59 -29.14
CA PRO A 536 8.97 -4.23 -30.02
C PRO A 536 9.46 -2.79 -29.83
N ARG A 537 9.09 -2.10 -28.73
CA ARG A 537 9.30 -0.65 -28.61
C ARG A 537 10.42 -0.33 -27.65
N HIS A 538 11.13 0.72 -28.01
CA HIS A 538 12.32 1.20 -27.34
C HIS A 538 12.05 2.61 -26.81
N ASN A 539 12.98 3.13 -26.01
CA ASN A 539 12.91 4.49 -25.50
C ASN A 539 12.59 5.51 -26.62
N GLY A 540 11.74 6.49 -26.32
CA GLY A 540 11.33 7.56 -27.23
C GLY A 540 10.15 7.24 -28.15
N ALA A 541 9.66 5.99 -28.21
CA ALA A 541 8.45 5.67 -28.97
C ALA A 541 7.23 6.45 -28.43
N LYS A 542 6.51 7.13 -29.34
CA LYS A 542 5.43 8.06 -28.98
C LYS A 542 4.04 7.53 -29.35
N VAL A 543 3.06 7.77 -28.47
CA VAL A 543 1.63 7.56 -28.73
C VAL A 543 0.86 8.84 -28.45
N GLU A 544 0.20 9.39 -29.46
CA GLU A 544 -0.65 10.58 -29.32
C GLU A 544 -2.09 10.16 -28.99
N GLY A 545 -2.71 10.82 -28.02
CA GLY A 545 -4.03 10.43 -27.54
C GLY A 545 -4.77 11.54 -26.80
N LYS A 546 -5.84 11.13 -26.11
CA LYS A 546 -6.64 12.00 -25.25
C LYS A 546 -7.10 11.27 -24.01
N PHE A 547 -7.15 11.98 -22.88
CA PHE A 547 -7.98 11.55 -21.75
C PHE A 547 -9.42 12.01 -21.99
N VAL A 548 -10.37 11.08 -21.94
CA VAL A 548 -11.81 11.33 -22.18
C VAL A 548 -12.62 10.81 -20.99
N PRO A 549 -13.61 11.57 -20.47
CA PRO A 549 -14.37 11.16 -19.30
C PRO A 549 -15.30 9.99 -19.64
N ILE A 550 -15.47 9.07 -18.71
CA ILE A 550 -16.48 8.00 -18.80
C ILE A 550 -17.90 8.57 -18.58
N ASP A 551 -18.93 7.87 -19.05
CA ASP A 551 -20.34 8.25 -18.82
C ASP A 551 -20.86 7.73 -17.47
N TRP A 552 -20.08 7.99 -16.42
CA TRP A 552 -20.37 7.63 -15.04
C TRP A 552 -19.85 8.72 -14.10
N GLN A 553 -20.59 8.96 -13.02
CA GLN A 553 -20.17 9.85 -11.95
C GLN A 553 -20.80 9.41 -10.63
N TRP A 554 -20.03 9.48 -9.55
CA TRP A 554 -20.51 9.21 -8.21
C TRP A 554 -21.62 10.20 -7.81
N ASP A 555 -22.74 9.67 -7.32
CA ASP A 555 -23.93 10.43 -6.95
C ASP A 555 -24.16 10.50 -5.43
N GLY A 556 -23.19 10.04 -4.63
CA GLY A 556 -23.31 9.96 -3.17
C GLY A 556 -24.05 8.74 -2.65
N THR A 557 -24.53 7.85 -3.54
CA THR A 557 -25.28 6.65 -3.15
C THR A 557 -24.44 5.39 -3.29
N VAL A 558 -24.27 4.67 -2.17
CA VAL A 558 -23.62 3.36 -2.17
C VAL A 558 -24.46 2.32 -2.92
N LYS A 559 -23.83 1.64 -3.87
CA LYS A 559 -24.42 0.61 -4.74
C LYS A 559 -23.44 -0.56 -4.89
N ASN A 560 -23.96 -1.72 -5.28
CA ASN A 560 -23.12 -2.87 -5.61
C ASN A 560 -22.30 -2.62 -6.90
N PHE A 561 -21.16 -3.30 -7.03
CA PHE A 561 -20.14 -3.08 -8.05
C PHE A 561 -20.66 -3.16 -9.50
N ARG A 562 -21.72 -3.90 -9.80
CA ARG A 562 -22.39 -3.90 -11.13
C ARG A 562 -22.85 -2.51 -11.62
N HIS A 563 -22.95 -1.53 -10.73
CA HIS A 563 -23.34 -0.15 -11.03
C HIS A 563 -22.16 0.84 -11.09
N ASP A 564 -20.94 0.35 -10.90
CA ASP A 564 -19.72 1.15 -10.84
C ASP A 564 -19.27 1.64 -12.24
N GLY A 565 -18.37 2.62 -12.28
CA GLY A 565 -17.80 3.16 -13.52
C GLY A 565 -16.79 2.24 -14.19
N ALA A 566 -16.30 1.19 -13.53
CA ALA A 566 -15.33 0.25 -14.07
C ALA A 566 -15.74 -0.37 -15.41
N TRP A 567 -17.04 -0.58 -15.63
CA TRP A 567 -17.56 -1.24 -16.83
C TRP A 567 -17.49 -0.38 -18.10
N GLU A 568 -17.25 0.93 -17.96
CA GLU A 568 -17.33 1.91 -19.07
C GLU A 568 -16.18 1.79 -20.07
N PHE A 569 -15.02 1.23 -19.67
CA PHE A 569 -13.87 1.02 -20.56
C PHE A 569 -14.05 -0.13 -21.57
N GLN A 570 -15.20 -0.79 -21.55
CA GLN A 570 -15.63 -1.78 -22.55
C GLN A 570 -16.57 -1.19 -23.61
N LEU A 571 -16.95 0.09 -23.45
CA LEU A 571 -17.91 0.80 -24.32
C LEU A 571 -17.20 1.75 -25.28
N PRO A 572 -17.88 2.23 -26.35
CA PRO A 572 -17.33 3.28 -27.22
C PRO A 572 -16.96 4.54 -26.43
N VAL A 573 -15.91 5.24 -26.88
CA VAL A 573 -15.41 6.46 -26.23
C VAL A 573 -16.48 7.57 -26.33
N PRO A 574 -16.96 8.14 -25.21
CA PRO A 574 -18.04 9.13 -25.25
C PRO A 574 -17.72 10.36 -26.09
N GLY A 575 -18.50 10.60 -27.14
CA GLY A 575 -18.35 11.75 -28.03
C GLY A 575 -17.28 11.62 -29.11
N PHE A 576 -16.64 10.46 -29.26
CA PHE A 576 -15.59 10.20 -30.25
C PHE A 576 -15.81 8.87 -30.97
N ASP A 577 -16.19 8.92 -32.26
CA ASP A 577 -16.41 7.72 -33.09
C ASP A 577 -15.09 7.15 -33.67
N ASP A 578 -14.01 7.93 -33.61
CA ASP A 578 -12.69 7.63 -34.17
C ASP A 578 -11.66 7.20 -33.12
N LEU A 579 -12.02 7.22 -31.84
CA LEU A 579 -11.14 6.83 -30.74
C LEU A 579 -11.58 5.51 -30.09
N THR A 580 -10.60 4.77 -29.60
CA THR A 580 -10.77 3.56 -28.79
C THR A 580 -9.98 3.70 -27.50
N TRP A 581 -10.50 3.17 -26.38
CA TRP A 581 -9.73 3.08 -25.13
C TRP A 581 -8.45 2.26 -25.35
N TRP A 582 -7.29 2.81 -24.95
CA TRP A 582 -6.01 2.12 -25.10
C TRP A 582 -5.78 1.13 -23.95
N ASN A 583 -6.63 0.11 -23.89
CA ASN A 583 -6.56 -0.98 -22.91
C ASN A 583 -5.32 -1.86 -23.17
N SER A 584 -4.98 -2.72 -22.19
CA SER A 584 -3.86 -3.66 -22.27
C SER A 584 -4.02 -4.70 -23.38
N GLY A 585 -5.10 -5.50 -23.32
CA GLY A 585 -5.40 -6.58 -24.25
C GLY A 585 -6.38 -6.16 -25.35
N SER A 586 -7.63 -5.86 -24.98
CA SER A 586 -8.65 -5.31 -25.88
C SER A 586 -9.81 -4.67 -25.08
N LEU A 587 -10.98 -4.50 -25.70
CA LEU A 587 -12.21 -4.07 -25.01
C LEU A 587 -12.97 -5.22 -24.32
N THR A 588 -12.58 -6.48 -24.57
CA THR A 588 -13.25 -7.68 -24.01
C THR A 588 -12.30 -8.75 -23.52
N GLU A 589 -11.01 -8.58 -23.74
CA GLU A 589 -9.97 -9.51 -23.29
C GLU A 589 -9.02 -8.76 -22.37
N PRO A 590 -8.69 -9.33 -21.21
CA PRO A 590 -7.73 -8.73 -20.31
C PRO A 590 -6.34 -8.70 -20.95
N GLY A 591 -5.49 -7.84 -20.43
CA GLY A 591 -4.05 -7.94 -20.60
C GLY A 591 -3.35 -7.73 -19.27
N SER A 592 -2.13 -7.23 -19.36
CA SER A 592 -1.29 -6.89 -18.22
C SER A 592 -1.87 -5.69 -17.47
N LYS A 593 -1.75 -5.72 -16.15
CA LYS A 593 -2.27 -4.68 -15.26
C LYS A 593 -1.45 -3.41 -15.47
N THR A 594 -2.10 -2.25 -15.46
CA THR A 594 -1.35 -1.00 -15.30
C THR A 594 -0.87 -0.93 -13.86
N GLU A 595 0.42 -0.77 -13.62
CA GLU A 595 1.00 -0.91 -12.29
C GLU A 595 1.22 0.44 -11.60
N HIS A 596 2.06 0.50 -10.56
CA HIS A 596 2.43 1.72 -9.86
C HIS A 596 2.74 2.89 -10.80
N ASN A 597 2.32 4.07 -10.37
CA ASN A 597 2.58 5.34 -11.00
C ASN A 597 3.30 6.30 -10.05
N SER A 598 3.90 7.34 -10.62
CA SER A 598 4.58 8.38 -9.85
C SER A 598 4.47 9.72 -10.60
N PRO A 599 4.24 10.84 -9.90
CA PRO A 599 4.04 12.13 -10.54
C PRO A 599 5.35 12.67 -11.13
N ASP A 600 5.27 13.39 -12.25
CA ASP A 600 6.37 14.25 -12.69
C ASP A 600 6.38 15.50 -11.82
N THR A 601 7.40 15.61 -10.97
CA THR A 601 7.51 16.69 -9.99
C THR A 601 8.10 17.98 -10.56
N ARG A 602 8.48 18.01 -11.85
CA ARG A 602 9.04 19.22 -12.47
C ARG A 602 8.01 20.34 -12.54
N GLU A 603 8.49 21.57 -12.36
CA GLU A 603 7.65 22.76 -12.28
C GLU A 603 6.75 22.90 -13.53
N GLY A 604 5.45 23.10 -13.29
CA GLY A 604 4.47 23.38 -14.35
C GLY A 604 4.06 22.17 -15.20
N MET A 605 4.55 20.96 -14.91
CA MET A 605 4.18 19.75 -15.64
C MET A 605 2.94 19.09 -15.02
N THR A 606 1.95 18.77 -15.86
CA THR A 606 0.87 17.84 -15.50
C THR A 606 1.16 16.51 -16.18
N ALA A 607 1.93 15.65 -15.52
CA ALA A 607 2.39 14.40 -16.12
C ALA A 607 2.66 13.33 -15.06
N PHE A 608 2.69 12.07 -15.46
CA PHE A 608 3.00 10.95 -14.58
C PHE A 608 3.60 9.77 -15.33
N ILE A 609 4.51 9.07 -14.66
CA ILE A 609 5.16 7.86 -15.15
C ILE A 609 4.40 6.66 -14.58
N GLN A 610 4.22 5.62 -15.39
CA GLN A 610 3.45 4.45 -15.00
C GLN A 610 4.07 3.16 -15.54
N GLY A 611 4.13 2.15 -14.67
CA GLY A 611 4.59 0.80 -14.98
C GLY A 611 3.47 -0.16 -15.41
N SER A 612 3.85 -1.41 -15.64
CA SER A 612 2.97 -2.49 -16.05
C SER A 612 3.52 -3.83 -15.58
N THR A 613 2.65 -4.78 -15.27
CA THR A 613 3.07 -6.15 -14.98
C THR A 613 3.81 -6.82 -16.14
N ALA A 614 3.61 -6.34 -17.36
CA ALA A 614 4.34 -6.81 -18.54
C ALA A 614 5.83 -6.41 -18.57
N GLY A 615 6.33 -5.60 -17.62
CA GLY A 615 7.74 -5.18 -17.62
C GLY A 615 8.07 -3.96 -18.48
N TYR A 616 7.07 -3.18 -18.88
CA TYR A 616 7.28 -1.88 -19.55
C TYR A 616 6.83 -0.71 -18.68
N PHE A 617 7.40 0.47 -18.92
CA PHE A 617 6.94 1.72 -18.31
C PHE A 617 7.15 2.92 -19.24
N GLY A 618 6.39 3.97 -18.99
CA GLY A 618 6.47 5.18 -19.79
C GLY A 618 5.78 6.37 -19.16
N HIS A 619 5.78 7.49 -19.87
CA HIS A 619 5.43 8.81 -19.35
C HIS A 619 4.25 9.42 -20.09
N TYR A 620 3.19 9.75 -19.35
CA TYR A 620 2.01 10.45 -19.86
C TYR A 620 2.11 11.95 -19.57
N TYR A 621 2.14 12.76 -20.62
CA TYR A 621 1.98 14.21 -20.56
C TYR A 621 0.53 14.58 -20.80
N VAL A 622 -0.12 15.24 -19.84
CA VAL A 622 -1.50 15.72 -19.98
C VAL A 622 -1.45 17.18 -20.44
N ASN A 623 -1.61 17.39 -21.74
CA ASN A 623 -1.36 18.66 -22.40
C ASN A 623 -2.53 19.64 -22.25
N GLY A 624 -2.21 20.89 -21.92
CA GLY A 624 -3.18 22.00 -21.94
C GLY A 624 -4.29 21.94 -20.87
N VAL A 625 -4.07 21.19 -19.79
CA VAL A 625 -5.02 21.00 -18.66
C VAL A 625 -5.56 22.33 -18.14
N THR A 626 -4.69 23.29 -17.81
CA THR A 626 -5.09 24.61 -17.31
C THR A 626 -6.11 25.30 -18.22
N GLU A 627 -5.88 25.30 -19.53
CA GLU A 627 -6.76 25.97 -20.48
C GLU A 627 -8.05 25.18 -20.71
N ALA A 628 -8.00 23.86 -20.64
CA ALA A 628 -9.20 23.02 -20.71
C ALA A 628 -10.11 23.23 -19.49
N LEU A 629 -9.56 23.26 -18.28
CA LEU A 629 -10.29 23.52 -17.04
C LEU A 629 -10.93 24.92 -17.05
N LYS A 630 -10.17 25.95 -17.45
CA LYS A 630 -10.70 27.32 -17.62
C LYS A 630 -11.86 27.39 -18.62
N ARG A 631 -11.77 26.64 -19.73
CA ARG A 631 -12.84 26.58 -20.73
C ARG A 631 -14.10 25.92 -20.16
N ALA A 632 -13.98 24.76 -19.52
CA ALA A 632 -15.10 24.04 -18.91
C ALA A 632 -15.84 24.90 -17.88
N LYS A 633 -15.09 25.56 -16.99
CA LYS A 633 -15.68 26.48 -16.00
C LYS A 633 -16.41 27.65 -16.66
N LYS A 634 -15.87 28.19 -17.77
CA LYS A 634 -16.50 29.30 -18.51
C LYS A 634 -17.78 28.85 -19.23
N SER A 635 -17.85 27.63 -19.73
CA SER A 635 -19.03 27.07 -20.40
C SER A 635 -20.09 26.53 -19.44
N ARG A 636 -19.76 26.39 -18.14
CA ARG A 636 -20.60 25.75 -17.10
C ARG A 636 -20.80 24.25 -17.32
N ASP A 637 -19.84 23.61 -17.98
CA ASP A 637 -19.81 22.16 -18.13
C ASP A 637 -19.03 21.48 -16.98
N ASP A 638 -18.47 22.28 -16.07
CA ASP A 638 -17.68 21.96 -14.86
C ASP A 638 -16.40 21.13 -15.08
N PHE A 639 -16.35 20.25 -16.09
CA PHE A 639 -15.22 19.42 -16.45
C PHE A 639 -14.95 19.43 -17.98
N PRO A 640 -13.68 19.27 -18.41
CA PRO A 640 -13.34 19.18 -19.83
C PRO A 640 -13.98 17.98 -20.52
N ALA A 641 -14.43 18.14 -21.77
CA ALA A 641 -14.92 17.02 -22.58
C ALA A 641 -13.78 16.06 -23.00
N SER A 642 -12.55 16.56 -23.08
CA SER A 642 -11.34 15.77 -23.27
C SER A 642 -10.10 16.62 -22.94
N LEU A 643 -8.97 15.95 -22.77
CA LEU A 643 -7.64 16.53 -22.61
C LEU A 643 -6.69 15.90 -23.60
N ASP A 644 -5.97 16.71 -24.36
CA ASP A 644 -4.92 16.20 -25.26
C ASP A 644 -3.78 15.60 -24.43
N SER A 645 -3.17 14.52 -24.89
CA SER A 645 -2.08 13.88 -24.16
C SER A 645 -1.13 13.14 -25.08
N ASP A 646 0.14 13.12 -24.69
CA ASP A 646 1.19 12.35 -25.34
C ASP A 646 1.72 11.31 -24.35
N TYR A 647 1.93 10.09 -24.82
CA TYR A 647 2.63 9.03 -24.10
C TYR A 647 3.97 8.75 -24.76
N TYR A 648 5.02 8.59 -23.96
CA TYR A 648 6.35 8.19 -24.39
C TYR A 648 6.79 6.92 -23.67
N VAL A 649 7.33 5.96 -24.41
CA VAL A 649 7.96 4.76 -23.85
C VAL A 649 9.32 5.14 -23.30
N TYR A 650 9.61 4.75 -22.05
CA TYR A 650 10.97 4.73 -21.51
C TYR A 650 11.61 3.36 -21.73
N GLN A 651 10.86 2.30 -21.42
CA GLN A 651 11.30 0.92 -21.56
C GLN A 651 10.13 0.07 -22.06
N GLY A 652 10.34 -0.69 -23.15
CA GLY A 652 9.38 -1.71 -23.60
C GLY A 652 9.63 -3.08 -22.96
N GLU A 653 8.81 -4.06 -23.30
CA GLU A 653 8.97 -5.47 -22.91
C GLU A 653 10.08 -6.13 -23.76
N ASN A 654 11.30 -5.63 -23.62
CA ASN A 654 12.48 -6.04 -24.38
C ASN A 654 13.64 -6.44 -23.44
N ASP A 655 14.65 -7.10 -24.00
CA ASP A 655 15.87 -7.48 -23.26
C ASP A 655 16.60 -6.27 -22.66
N ILE A 656 16.77 -6.28 -21.34
CA ILE A 656 17.47 -5.27 -20.52
C ILE A 656 18.79 -5.80 -19.95
N THR A 657 19.20 -7.04 -20.23
CA THR A 657 20.39 -7.65 -19.61
C THR A 657 21.67 -6.83 -19.87
N GLY A 658 21.78 -6.22 -21.05
CA GLY A 658 22.88 -5.31 -21.41
C GLY A 658 22.76 -3.88 -20.86
N GLN A 659 21.61 -3.54 -20.26
CA GLN A 659 21.33 -2.25 -19.63
C GLN A 659 21.57 -2.29 -18.11
N ILE A 660 21.74 -3.47 -17.52
CA ILE A 660 21.92 -3.62 -16.07
C ILE A 660 23.40 -3.54 -15.70
N ASP A 661 23.75 -2.62 -14.80
CA ASP A 661 25.03 -2.57 -14.13
C ASP A 661 24.94 -3.22 -12.74
N LEU A 662 25.54 -4.39 -12.60
CA LEU A 662 25.61 -5.13 -11.33
C LEU A 662 26.69 -4.61 -10.37
N GLY A 663 27.64 -3.78 -10.83
CA GLY A 663 28.77 -3.30 -10.02
C GLY A 663 29.55 -4.41 -9.28
N GLY A 664 29.61 -5.62 -9.83
CA GLY A 664 30.27 -6.78 -9.23
C GLY A 664 29.47 -7.54 -8.16
N ALA A 665 28.19 -7.21 -7.96
CA ALA A 665 27.27 -7.91 -7.08
C ALA A 665 26.19 -8.69 -7.89
N GLY A 666 25.04 -8.98 -7.27
CA GLY A 666 23.89 -9.62 -7.90
C GLY A 666 24.11 -11.10 -8.24
N LEU A 667 25.04 -11.79 -7.60
CA LEU A 667 25.38 -13.18 -7.93
C LEU A 667 24.46 -14.20 -7.23
N TYR A 668 23.98 -15.19 -7.99
CA TYR A 668 23.20 -16.31 -7.48
C TYR A 668 24.07 -17.54 -7.12
N ALA A 669 23.57 -18.39 -6.22
CA ALA A 669 24.17 -19.69 -5.90
C ALA A 669 23.87 -20.73 -7.00
N GLN A 670 24.87 -21.52 -7.40
CA GLN A 670 24.75 -22.51 -8.49
C GLN A 670 24.09 -23.84 -8.07
N ASP A 671 23.82 -24.02 -6.79
CA ASP A 671 23.43 -25.31 -6.21
C ASP A 671 21.92 -25.57 -6.22
N SER A 672 21.09 -24.60 -6.61
CA SER A 672 19.63 -24.78 -6.67
C SER A 672 19.20 -25.75 -7.77
N GLY A 673 19.93 -25.86 -8.89
CA GLY A 673 19.54 -26.74 -10.00
C GLY A 673 18.33 -26.24 -10.78
N LYS A 674 17.95 -24.98 -10.60
CA LYS A 674 16.74 -24.33 -11.14
C LYS A 674 17.12 -23.20 -12.09
N CYS A 675 16.19 -22.74 -12.93
CA CYS A 675 16.36 -21.58 -13.81
C CYS A 675 17.46 -21.72 -14.90
N PRO A 676 17.30 -22.61 -15.90
CA PRO A 676 18.25 -22.71 -17.00
C PRO A 676 18.17 -21.47 -17.90
N SER A 677 19.30 -20.81 -18.09
CA SER A 677 19.59 -19.75 -19.06
C SER A 677 18.98 -20.08 -20.43
N PRO A 678 18.31 -19.10 -21.06
CA PRO A 678 17.71 -19.30 -22.38
C PRO A 678 18.75 -19.37 -23.50
N VAL A 679 20.00 -18.99 -23.24
CA VAL A 679 21.08 -18.91 -24.24
C VAL A 679 21.79 -20.25 -24.42
N ASP A 680 22.19 -20.89 -23.33
CA ASP A 680 23.02 -22.10 -23.32
C ASP A 680 22.43 -23.27 -22.53
N GLY A 681 21.35 -23.04 -21.78
CA GLY A 681 20.72 -24.04 -20.92
C GLY A 681 21.49 -24.33 -19.63
N GLU A 682 22.58 -23.59 -19.35
CA GLU A 682 23.24 -23.61 -18.04
C GLU A 682 22.43 -22.79 -17.03
N GLN A 683 22.67 -22.90 -15.73
CA GLN A 683 21.91 -22.07 -14.77
C GLN A 683 22.33 -20.61 -14.90
N ILE A 684 21.38 -19.68 -14.83
CA ILE A 684 21.72 -18.26 -14.67
C ILE A 684 22.51 -18.06 -13.38
N ASN A 685 23.50 -17.17 -13.43
CA ASN A 685 24.47 -16.98 -12.36
C ASN A 685 24.38 -15.59 -11.71
N ASP A 686 23.56 -14.69 -12.24
CA ASP A 686 23.43 -13.32 -11.73
C ASP A 686 22.09 -12.65 -12.09
N ALA A 687 21.84 -11.52 -11.43
CA ALA A 687 20.62 -10.73 -11.46
C ALA A 687 20.41 -9.90 -12.73
N THR A 688 21.24 -10.06 -13.77
CA THR A 688 20.85 -9.53 -15.10
C THR A 688 19.60 -10.23 -15.64
N TYR A 689 19.34 -11.45 -15.17
CA TYR A 689 18.13 -12.21 -15.47
C TYR A 689 17.21 -12.33 -14.24
N ASN A 690 15.91 -12.44 -14.52
CA ASN A 690 14.89 -12.81 -13.55
C ASN A 690 14.57 -14.32 -13.71
N CYS A 691 14.39 -15.03 -12.59
CA CYS A 691 13.88 -16.41 -12.60
C CYS A 691 12.47 -16.48 -12.03
N ASP A 692 11.50 -16.55 -12.91
CA ASP A 692 10.09 -16.65 -12.59
C ASP A 692 9.76 -17.97 -11.86
N ARG A 693 8.60 -18.04 -11.20
CA ARG A 693 8.14 -19.16 -10.36
C ARG A 693 7.96 -20.47 -11.13
N ASP A 694 7.75 -20.39 -12.44
CA ASP A 694 7.67 -21.54 -13.34
C ASP A 694 9.05 -22.01 -13.84
N PHE A 695 10.12 -21.40 -13.32
CA PHE A 695 11.52 -21.55 -13.71
C PHE A 695 11.85 -21.03 -15.10
N SER A 696 10.96 -20.25 -15.71
CA SER A 696 11.29 -19.51 -16.92
C SER A 696 12.26 -18.38 -16.59
N VAL A 697 13.25 -18.21 -17.45
CA VAL A 697 14.26 -17.17 -17.30
C VAL A 697 13.92 -16.03 -18.23
N LYS A 698 13.87 -14.82 -17.67
CA LYS A 698 13.46 -13.61 -18.35
C LYS A 698 14.62 -12.65 -18.45
N SER A 699 14.77 -12.04 -19.62
CA SER A 699 15.76 -10.99 -19.89
C SER A 699 15.16 -9.59 -19.84
N THR A 700 13.85 -9.51 -19.60
CA THR A 700 13.03 -8.31 -19.44
C THR A 700 12.95 -7.90 -17.96
N PHE A 701 12.35 -6.74 -17.70
CA PHE A 701 11.67 -6.59 -16.42
C PHE A 701 10.45 -7.51 -16.38
N GLU A 702 10.05 -7.96 -15.20
CA GLU A 702 8.81 -8.70 -14.98
C GLU A 702 8.10 -8.08 -13.78
N ASP A 703 6.78 -7.90 -13.90
CA ASP A 703 5.94 -7.46 -12.79
C ASP A 703 6.55 -6.24 -12.06
N ILE A 704 6.69 -5.09 -12.77
CA ILE A 704 7.24 -3.83 -12.21
C ILE A 704 6.26 -3.26 -11.17
N ASP A 705 6.18 -3.94 -10.04
CA ASP A 705 5.19 -3.73 -9.00
C ASP A 705 5.49 -2.45 -8.23
N GLY A 706 6.75 -2.18 -7.87
CA GLY A 706 7.17 -0.89 -7.32
C GLY A 706 7.73 0.07 -8.36
N LEU A 707 7.16 1.28 -8.46
CA LEU A 707 7.69 2.37 -9.28
C LEU A 707 7.57 3.73 -8.55
N GLU A 708 8.69 4.42 -8.39
CA GLU A 708 8.73 5.78 -7.83
C GLU A 708 9.79 6.65 -8.50
N VAL A 709 9.41 7.88 -8.84
CA VAL A 709 10.30 8.89 -9.41
C VAL A 709 11.05 9.61 -8.29
N VAL A 710 12.37 9.58 -8.37
CA VAL A 710 13.25 10.35 -7.49
C VAL A 710 13.79 11.54 -8.28
N ALA A 711 13.29 12.73 -7.95
CA ALA A 711 13.71 13.95 -8.61
C ALA A 711 15.01 14.47 -7.99
N ALA A 712 16.06 14.68 -8.79
CA ALA A 712 17.36 15.16 -8.33
C ALA A 712 17.83 16.36 -9.17
N SER A 713 18.95 16.96 -8.78
CA SER A 713 19.53 18.12 -9.48
C SER A 713 19.95 17.83 -10.93
N GLU A 714 20.22 16.57 -11.22
CA GLU A 714 20.63 16.04 -12.52
C GLU A 714 19.43 15.77 -13.43
N GLY A 715 18.25 15.52 -12.86
CA GLY A 715 17.04 15.14 -13.58
C GLY A 715 16.18 14.17 -12.78
N LEU A 716 15.24 13.50 -13.46
CA LEU A 716 14.39 12.49 -12.85
C LEU A 716 15.07 11.13 -12.94
N PHE A 717 15.00 10.35 -11.87
CA PHE A 717 15.40 8.94 -11.83
C PHE A 717 14.16 8.11 -11.50
N VAL A 718 14.14 6.82 -11.82
CA VAL A 718 13.11 5.90 -11.34
C VAL A 718 13.73 4.79 -10.51
N VAL A 719 13.14 4.53 -9.34
CA VAL A 719 13.37 3.30 -8.59
C VAL A 719 12.34 2.28 -9.06
N ILE A 720 12.82 1.10 -9.44
CA ILE A 720 12.03 -0.03 -9.94
C ILE A 720 12.20 -1.19 -8.96
N GLN A 721 11.09 -1.74 -8.50
CA GLN A 721 11.02 -2.96 -7.69
C GLN A 721 10.17 -3.97 -8.46
N GLU A 722 10.69 -5.18 -8.66
CA GLU A 722 9.93 -6.27 -9.27
C GLU A 722 9.20 -7.11 -8.20
N ASP A 723 8.02 -7.61 -8.56
CA ASP A 723 7.27 -8.67 -7.85
C ASP A 723 6.85 -9.77 -8.83
N SER A 724 7.85 -10.36 -9.48
CA SER A 724 7.68 -11.48 -10.40
C SER A 724 7.48 -12.85 -9.71
N GLY A 725 7.67 -12.90 -8.39
CA GLY A 725 7.90 -14.12 -7.63
C GLY A 725 9.26 -14.77 -7.91
N ASN A 726 10.31 -13.99 -8.16
CA ASN A 726 11.64 -14.43 -8.51
C ASN A 726 12.18 -15.43 -7.48
N ASP A 727 12.31 -16.67 -7.92
CA ASP A 727 12.60 -17.81 -7.07
C ASP A 727 14.06 -17.76 -6.52
N LEU A 728 14.92 -16.93 -7.12
CA LEU A 728 16.29 -16.66 -6.63
C LEU A 728 16.39 -15.36 -5.81
N GLY A 729 15.41 -14.46 -5.94
CA GLY A 729 15.24 -13.24 -5.15
C GLY A 729 14.90 -12.03 -6.00
N GLU A 730 13.88 -11.27 -5.58
CA GLU A 730 13.42 -10.12 -6.36
C GLU A 730 14.46 -9.03 -6.49
N ARG A 731 14.44 -8.36 -7.63
CA ARG A 731 15.45 -7.38 -8.02
C ARG A 731 14.92 -5.97 -7.80
N MET A 732 15.80 -5.09 -7.35
CA MET A 732 15.51 -3.67 -7.24
C MET A 732 16.61 -2.86 -7.93
N PHE A 733 16.20 -1.84 -8.67
CA PHE A 733 17.07 -1.02 -9.49
C PHE A 733 16.77 0.45 -9.30
N ILE A 734 17.77 1.29 -9.60
CA ILE A 734 17.57 2.70 -9.90
C ILE A 734 18.08 2.97 -11.32
N SER A 735 17.33 3.73 -12.12
CA SER A 735 17.72 4.02 -13.50
C SER A 735 18.87 5.03 -13.59
N SER A 736 19.43 5.24 -14.78
CA SER A 736 20.05 6.51 -15.17
C SER A 736 19.00 7.63 -15.21
N VAL A 737 19.44 8.87 -15.48
CA VAL A 737 18.50 9.99 -15.69
C VAL A 737 17.49 9.62 -16.77
N LEU A 738 16.22 9.84 -16.49
CA LEU A 738 15.10 9.60 -17.38
C LEU A 738 15.07 10.65 -18.49
N GLU A 739 15.43 10.23 -19.69
CA GLU A 739 15.40 11.04 -20.90
C GLU A 739 14.58 10.31 -21.98
N HIS A 740 13.67 11.03 -22.65
CA HIS A 740 12.80 10.50 -23.73
C HIS A 740 13.45 10.61 -25.12
N GLU A 741 14.73 10.98 -25.19
CA GLU A 741 15.27 11.66 -26.36
C GLU A 741 15.43 10.78 -27.61
N ASP A 742 15.31 11.45 -28.76
CA ASP A 742 15.57 10.97 -30.13
C ASP A 742 17.08 10.69 -30.39
N ASP A 743 17.91 10.61 -29.35
CA ASP A 743 19.36 10.33 -29.48
C ASP A 743 19.65 8.85 -29.75
N GLY A 744 18.68 7.97 -29.44
CA GLY A 744 18.72 6.55 -29.69
C GLY A 744 19.42 5.74 -28.60
N GLU A 745 19.67 6.32 -27.42
CA GLU A 745 20.29 5.63 -26.29
C GLU A 745 19.23 5.06 -25.34
N GLU A 746 19.45 3.83 -24.90
CA GLU A 746 18.59 3.18 -23.91
C GLU A 746 19.00 3.60 -22.49
N LEU A 747 18.08 3.44 -21.53
CA LEU A 747 18.38 3.68 -20.13
C LEU A 747 19.39 2.64 -19.61
N MET A 748 20.16 3.04 -18.59
CA MET A 748 20.93 2.09 -17.77
C MET A 748 20.22 1.88 -16.43
N TYR A 749 20.37 0.69 -15.84
CA TYR A 749 19.78 0.33 -14.56
C TYR A 749 20.86 -0.15 -13.60
N TYR A 750 20.98 0.52 -12.45
CA TYR A 750 21.95 0.21 -11.41
C TYR A 750 21.31 -0.73 -10.40
N PHE A 751 21.85 -1.94 -10.27
CA PHE A 751 21.34 -2.95 -9.32
C PHE A 751 21.56 -2.52 -7.88
N MET A 752 20.48 -2.37 -7.10
CA MET A 752 20.57 -1.90 -5.72
C MET A 752 20.78 -3.07 -4.76
N ALA A 753 19.88 -4.05 -4.81
CA ALA A 753 19.88 -5.24 -3.95
C ALA A 753 18.91 -6.29 -4.49
N MET A 754 18.96 -7.50 -3.90
CA MET A 754 17.88 -8.48 -4.00
C MET A 754 17.25 -8.81 -2.63
N SER A 755 15.96 -9.10 -2.61
CA SER A 755 15.15 -9.24 -1.39
C SER A 755 15.27 -10.63 -0.73
N GLY A 756 15.46 -11.67 -1.54
CA GLY A 756 15.47 -13.10 -1.16
C GLY A 756 14.39 -13.90 -1.90
N GLY A 757 14.74 -15.09 -2.41
CA GLY A 757 13.83 -15.98 -3.15
C GLY A 757 13.68 -17.35 -2.49
N LYS A 758 12.70 -18.15 -2.92
CA LYS A 758 12.48 -19.51 -2.37
C LYS A 758 13.72 -20.41 -2.42
N TYR A 759 14.60 -20.20 -3.40
CA TYR A 759 15.84 -20.93 -3.62
C TYR A 759 17.09 -20.11 -3.31
N ASN A 760 16.95 -18.92 -2.72
CA ASN A 760 18.05 -18.24 -2.06
C ASN A 760 18.51 -19.08 -0.85
N THR A 761 19.82 -19.18 -0.63
CA THR A 761 20.37 -20.10 0.37
C THR A 761 19.98 -19.75 1.81
N ARG A 762 19.80 -18.48 2.14
CA ARG A 762 19.30 -18.06 3.47
C ARG A 762 17.84 -18.47 3.65
N MET A 763 17.02 -18.32 2.62
CA MET A 763 15.61 -18.73 2.69
C MET A 763 15.48 -20.25 2.81
N MET A 764 16.25 -21.02 2.04
CA MET A 764 16.30 -22.48 2.15
C MET A 764 16.75 -22.96 3.54
N ALA A 765 17.65 -22.21 4.19
CA ALA A 765 18.12 -22.49 5.54
C ALA A 765 17.16 -22.02 6.65
N GLY A 766 16.05 -21.35 6.31
CA GLY A 766 15.10 -20.79 7.28
C GLY A 766 15.67 -19.63 8.08
N VAL A 767 16.61 -18.88 7.51
CA VAL A 767 17.19 -17.68 8.14
C VAL A 767 16.14 -16.57 8.18
N GLY A 768 15.86 -16.10 9.39
CA GLY A 768 14.96 -14.97 9.64
C GLY A 768 15.68 -13.76 10.22
N ILE A 769 15.15 -12.57 9.95
CA ILE A 769 15.50 -11.33 10.66
C ILE A 769 14.21 -10.69 11.18
N PRO A 770 14.04 -10.55 12.51
CA PRO A 770 14.92 -11.07 13.57
C PRO A 770 14.99 -12.61 13.58
N ALA A 771 15.98 -13.17 14.29
CA ALA A 771 16.17 -14.62 14.38
C ALA A 771 14.85 -15.36 14.65
N THR A 772 14.63 -16.51 14.01
CA THR A 772 13.42 -17.35 14.10
C THR A 772 12.14 -16.75 13.49
N ALA A 773 12.21 -15.60 12.80
CA ALA A 773 11.07 -15.03 12.08
C ALA A 773 10.62 -15.91 10.90
N SER A 774 11.56 -16.63 10.27
CA SER A 774 11.28 -17.59 9.21
C SER A 774 11.20 -19.01 9.75
N SER A 775 10.28 -19.81 9.19
CA SER A 775 10.17 -21.25 9.47
C SER A 775 10.25 -22.14 8.22
N SER A 776 10.25 -21.52 7.04
CA SER A 776 10.37 -22.18 5.74
C SER A 776 10.84 -21.21 4.67
N ALA A 777 11.40 -21.76 3.60
CA ALA A 777 11.73 -20.98 2.41
C ALA A 777 10.50 -20.35 1.77
N GLY A 778 10.65 -19.15 1.22
CA GLY A 778 9.63 -18.45 0.45
C GLY A 778 10.23 -17.24 -0.26
N GLY A 779 9.45 -16.62 -1.13
CA GLY A 779 9.84 -15.39 -1.83
C GLY A 779 9.61 -14.16 -0.98
N HIS A 780 10.39 -13.13 -1.27
CA HIS A 780 10.27 -11.76 -0.77
C HIS A 780 10.17 -10.82 -1.97
N GLU A 781 9.50 -9.69 -1.85
CA GLU A 781 9.62 -8.57 -2.79
C GLU A 781 10.04 -7.27 -2.09
N PHE A 782 10.42 -6.28 -2.88
CA PHE A 782 10.52 -4.90 -2.40
C PHE A 782 9.22 -4.18 -2.75
N SER A 783 8.75 -3.32 -1.85
CA SER A 783 7.59 -2.47 -2.12
C SER A 783 7.69 -1.19 -1.32
N GLY A 784 7.17 -0.10 -1.87
CA GLY A 784 7.23 1.22 -1.25
C GLY A 784 8.56 1.93 -1.40
N VAL A 785 8.48 3.20 -1.79
CA VAL A 785 9.61 4.10 -1.92
C VAL A 785 9.18 5.51 -1.51
N ILE A 786 10.01 6.23 -0.76
CA ILE A 786 9.82 7.68 -0.52
C ILE A 786 11.17 8.42 -0.37
N ASP A 787 11.33 9.54 -1.07
CA ASP A 787 12.49 10.42 -0.93
C ASP A 787 12.35 11.33 0.31
N LEU A 788 13.34 11.33 1.20
CA LEU A 788 13.38 12.21 2.38
C LEU A 788 14.16 13.51 2.14
N SER A 789 14.78 13.66 0.98
CA SER A 789 15.90 14.58 0.80
C SER A 789 15.50 16.04 0.85
N GLY A 790 14.32 16.42 0.34
CA GLY A 790 13.81 17.79 0.50
C GLY A 790 13.62 18.17 1.97
N MET A 791 13.06 17.24 2.75
CA MET A 791 12.88 17.39 4.19
C MET A 791 14.20 17.40 4.96
N LEU A 792 15.26 16.77 4.46
CA LEU A 792 16.55 16.67 5.16
C LEU A 792 17.61 17.64 4.63
N LYS A 793 17.31 18.41 3.58
CA LYS A 793 18.23 19.38 3.01
C LYS A 793 18.63 20.44 4.03
N LYS A 794 19.94 20.57 4.23
CA LYS A 794 20.55 21.54 5.14
C LYS A 794 20.84 22.85 4.41
N GLU A 795 20.76 23.99 5.10
CA GLU A 795 21.15 25.30 4.53
C GLU A 795 22.60 25.29 3.99
N LYS A 796 23.46 24.49 4.64
CA LYS A 796 24.85 24.21 4.30
C LYS A 796 25.19 22.80 4.77
N LYS A 797 26.10 22.11 4.09
CA LYS A 797 26.50 20.71 4.38
C LYS A 797 26.72 20.40 5.88
N ASP A 798 27.42 21.27 6.60
CA ASP A 798 27.75 21.08 8.02
C ASP A 798 26.81 21.78 9.01
N SER A 799 25.66 22.29 8.54
CA SER A 799 24.70 23.00 9.38
C SER A 799 23.78 22.03 10.13
N SER A 800 23.38 22.40 11.34
CA SER A 800 22.24 21.76 12.03
C SER A 800 20.89 22.39 11.65
N LYS A 801 20.89 23.37 10.73
CA LYS A 801 19.69 24.05 10.24
C LYS A 801 19.29 23.52 8.88
N PHE A 802 18.00 23.26 8.73
CA PHE A 802 17.38 22.79 7.49
C PHE A 802 16.86 23.94 6.64
N SER A 803 16.76 23.74 5.33
CA SER A 803 16.33 24.77 4.38
C SER A 803 14.82 25.00 4.36
N ILE A 804 14.04 24.03 4.83
CA ILE A 804 12.57 24.10 4.85
C ILE A 804 12.01 23.88 6.26
N SER A 805 10.81 24.44 6.49
CA SER A 805 10.01 24.26 7.70
C SER A 805 8.87 23.27 7.46
N ALA A 806 8.23 22.79 8.53
CA ALA A 806 7.04 21.94 8.42
C ALA A 806 5.84 22.65 7.79
N GLY A 807 5.00 21.90 7.06
CA GLY A 807 3.76 22.41 6.44
C GLY A 807 3.95 23.18 5.14
N ASP A 808 5.10 23.02 4.47
CA ASP A 808 5.40 23.63 3.18
C ASP A 808 5.81 22.56 2.16
N GLY A 809 4.81 21.83 1.65
CA GLY A 809 5.00 20.77 0.66
C GLY A 809 5.60 21.27 -0.66
N HIS A 810 5.35 22.53 -1.01
CA HIS A 810 5.91 23.12 -2.22
C HIS A 810 7.41 23.35 -2.07
N ALA A 811 7.83 23.97 -0.97
CA ALA A 811 9.25 24.13 -0.66
C ALA A 811 9.97 22.78 -0.49
N LYS A 812 9.27 21.74 0.00
CA LYS A 812 9.82 20.37 0.03
C LYS A 812 10.20 19.89 -1.38
N ARG A 813 9.28 19.97 -2.33
CA ARG A 813 9.52 19.54 -3.73
C ARG A 813 10.58 20.39 -4.43
N GLU A 814 10.57 21.71 -4.22
CA GLU A 814 11.66 22.57 -4.71
C GLU A 814 13.02 22.17 -4.12
N ALA A 815 13.05 21.83 -2.82
CA ALA A 815 14.26 21.38 -2.16
C ALA A 815 14.76 20.02 -2.68
N GLU A 816 13.86 19.07 -2.99
CA GLU A 816 14.19 17.76 -3.55
C GLU A 816 14.96 17.90 -4.87
N LEU A 817 14.48 18.75 -5.78
CA LEU A 817 15.09 19.03 -7.09
C LEU A 817 16.51 19.64 -6.99
N GLU A 818 16.89 20.18 -5.84
CA GLU A 818 18.23 20.75 -5.64
C GLU A 818 19.23 19.75 -5.05
N VAL A 819 18.79 18.57 -4.61
CA VAL A 819 19.67 17.56 -4.02
C VAL A 819 20.21 16.64 -5.12
N PRO A 820 21.53 16.48 -5.25
CA PRO A 820 22.14 15.50 -6.16
C PRO A 820 21.72 14.08 -5.83
N ILE A 821 21.65 13.20 -6.83
CA ILE A 821 21.21 11.80 -6.63
C ILE A 821 22.04 11.07 -5.57
N GLU A 822 23.36 11.29 -5.54
CA GLU A 822 24.30 10.69 -4.58
C GLU A 822 24.18 11.23 -3.14
N ASP A 823 23.47 12.34 -2.96
CA ASP A 823 23.18 12.92 -1.65
C ASP A 823 21.74 12.61 -1.20
N LYS A 824 20.98 11.84 -1.99
CA LYS A 824 19.62 11.43 -1.64
C LYS A 824 19.58 10.45 -0.48
N LEU A 825 18.49 10.52 0.28
CA LEU A 825 18.14 9.58 1.34
C LEU A 825 16.74 9.03 1.04
N ILE A 826 16.70 7.78 0.57
CA ILE A 826 15.50 7.15 0.04
C ILE A 826 15.07 6.03 0.99
N VAL A 827 13.81 6.04 1.43
CA VAL A 827 13.26 4.94 2.22
C VAL A 827 12.67 3.89 1.29
N LEU A 828 12.88 2.63 1.62
CA LEU A 828 12.46 1.46 0.83
C LEU A 828 11.79 0.43 1.74
N GLY A 829 10.76 -0.24 1.27
CA GLY A 829 10.17 -1.40 1.97
C GLY A 829 10.61 -2.72 1.36
N LEU A 830 10.61 -3.74 2.20
CA LEU A 830 10.87 -5.11 1.83
C LEU A 830 9.85 -6.01 2.51
N GLN A 831 9.10 -6.74 1.70
CA GLN A 831 8.09 -7.71 2.10
C GLN A 831 8.71 -9.09 2.22
N ALA A 832 8.56 -9.73 3.39
CA ALA A 832 9.05 -11.08 3.62
C ALA A 832 7.87 -11.98 4.03
N HIS A 833 7.06 -12.40 3.05
CA HIS A 833 5.79 -13.11 3.30
C HIS A 833 5.95 -14.45 4.04
N ASN A 834 7.12 -15.09 3.97
CA ASN A 834 7.46 -16.30 4.73
C ASN A 834 7.89 -16.01 6.19
N TYR A 835 8.07 -14.75 6.58
CA TYR A 835 8.41 -14.38 7.96
C TYR A 835 7.13 -14.31 8.81
N HIS A 836 6.63 -15.45 9.25
CA HIS A 836 5.37 -15.55 10.01
C HIS A 836 5.55 -16.29 11.34
N SER A 837 6.78 -16.39 11.86
CA SER A 837 7.15 -17.16 13.06
C SER A 837 7.89 -16.31 14.08
N GLY A 838 8.24 -16.91 15.22
CA GLY A 838 9.09 -16.27 16.22
C GLY A 838 8.46 -14.99 16.76
N VAL A 839 9.12 -13.85 16.53
CA VAL A 839 8.63 -12.53 16.98
C VAL A 839 7.34 -12.09 16.29
N VAL A 840 7.20 -12.38 14.99
CA VAL A 840 6.03 -11.98 14.19
C VAL A 840 4.78 -12.68 14.70
N GLU A 841 4.87 -13.99 14.92
CA GLU A 841 3.76 -14.78 15.46
C GLU A 841 3.47 -14.43 16.93
N ALA A 842 4.52 -14.27 17.76
CA ALA A 842 4.36 -14.00 19.20
C ALA A 842 3.59 -12.71 19.50
N PHE A 843 3.65 -11.72 18.59
CA PHE A 843 2.97 -10.44 18.74
C PHE A 843 1.90 -10.19 17.68
N GLU A 844 1.41 -11.26 17.04
CA GLU A 844 0.30 -11.22 16.06
C GLU A 844 0.47 -10.14 14.98
N ALA A 845 1.69 -10.05 14.43
CA ALA A 845 2.05 -9.07 13.41
C ALA A 845 1.73 -9.52 11.97
N ASP A 846 1.02 -10.63 11.79
CA ASP A 846 0.71 -11.30 10.51
C ASP A 846 1.95 -11.82 9.75
N ARG A 847 2.69 -10.95 9.07
CA ARG A 847 3.86 -11.28 8.24
C ARG A 847 4.98 -10.28 8.44
N GLY A 848 6.20 -10.69 8.17
CA GLY A 848 7.41 -9.93 8.45
C GLY A 848 7.90 -9.11 7.26
N GLY A 849 8.84 -8.21 7.53
CA GLY A 849 9.43 -7.34 6.52
C GLY A 849 10.29 -6.29 7.18
N GLN A 850 10.89 -5.42 6.38
CA GLN A 850 11.83 -4.41 6.86
C GLN A 850 11.68 -3.10 6.09
N VAL A 851 11.81 -1.99 6.80
CA VAL A 851 11.90 -0.66 6.20
C VAL A 851 13.34 -0.20 6.30
N LEU A 852 13.88 0.23 5.17
CA LEU A 852 15.29 0.48 4.92
C LEU A 852 15.49 1.96 4.54
N LEU A 853 16.66 2.51 4.86
CA LEU A 853 17.17 3.76 4.32
C LEU A 853 18.31 3.43 3.37
N TYR A 854 18.20 3.92 2.14
CA TYR A 854 19.18 3.80 1.08
C TYR A 854 19.82 5.15 0.79
N LYS A 855 21.12 5.12 0.50
CA LYS A 855 21.86 6.25 -0.03
C LYS A 855 22.60 5.81 -1.31
N PRO A 856 22.24 6.34 -2.49
CA PRO A 856 22.96 6.04 -3.73
C PRO A 856 24.47 6.37 -3.63
N ASP A 857 25.29 5.55 -4.30
CA ASP A 857 26.70 5.80 -4.62
C ASP A 857 27.08 5.08 -5.93
N PHE A 858 26.98 5.76 -7.06
CA PHE A 858 27.37 5.23 -8.39
C PHE A 858 28.88 5.35 -8.67
N THR A 859 29.67 5.81 -7.70
CA THR A 859 31.11 6.03 -7.84
C THR A 859 31.96 4.99 -7.12
N ALA A 860 31.34 4.03 -6.44
CA ALA A 860 32.01 2.96 -5.72
C ALA A 860 32.70 1.99 -6.71
N GLU A 861 34.04 2.09 -6.81
CA GLU A 861 34.92 1.14 -7.53
C GLU A 861 35.29 -0.10 -6.70
#